data_AF-A0A3C2AJA7-F1
#
_entry.id   AF-A0A3C2AJA7-F1
#
_cell.length_a   1.000
_cell.length_b   1.000
_cell.length_c   1.000
_cell.angle_alpha   90.00
_cell.angle_beta   90.00
_cell.angle_gamma   90.00
#
_symmetry.space_group_name_H-M   'P 1'
#
loop_
_entity.id
_entity.type
_entity.pdbx_description
1 polymer ?
#
loop_
_entity_poly.entity_id
_entity_poly.type
_entity_poly.pdbx_seq_one_letter_code
_entity_poly.pdbx_strand_id
1 'polypeptide(L)'
;AEFQSDSIICRGVESPFNAGLSQDVYSECWSGYTWQFDDPTMRPITTTDASYPIPFPTTGNFGVTLIVTDINGCKDTAQSNVIISGIDAVFSLSDNTICAPTDVDFTDQSTSDTTITSWFWSFGDLSFETDQNPTHNYGVFQDSIFTFLVVENAVGCFDTTGQQLITMYELSSSVNSTPFFPNICVGNTVNFSASEPGGIDLSFDWNFMDGNTSQDQNPSNQFDDAGTFNVSVVYTETATGCMDSTIKTVNVQAYPEAGFTSDGDSLSIFCNPQNVVFTDTTATPPSHSTQWNFGNGSNTATGPQAGTLYNVSGEYTVTMIVNTPYGCADTTQRVYNVIGPEGSFTIDRDLICRGEAITFTLTDTSEVYDWVWDFGDGNSATNVDPISHTYTFVPPNGETVGKLVVFGLEGGCPDESTVPIFLHEVVADFSLNNQTDTAVAFCFQEFDTENNSLNADNYFWQFGFGAASSVEQPGTLVYPEPGTYEVSLGVANIELGCNDTMVKTLTLHPIPDVLSLGDTICEGNVGEISIGNAEPTSEYVWRSLEDIADSTATSTTSSPLFTANYEVAVVDTNGCTGIDTATIFVINPLVLSDWDTTIVIGDSVCLPIDAEAGLYIFDWNPTDGLDCDTCGSPCLQPLEKVAYSVTVTDILGCFTANANYTVDIYPETFLAMPTTFTPNGDGANDIISVEGWGIKQLEEFRIFNRWGEELFFTTNEEEGWDGYYKGVLQNNDVYVYKIRAYTWRDELKTLEGYINLLR
;
A
#
# COMPACT_ATOMS: atom_id res chain seq x y z
N ALA A 1 -115.52 85.37 -39.91
CA ALA A 1 -114.37 84.44 -39.96
C ALA A 1 -113.44 84.80 -38.81
N GLU A 2 -112.90 83.81 -38.11
CA GLU A 2 -111.90 83.99 -37.04
C GLU A 2 -111.06 82.71 -36.92
N PHE A 3 -109.75 82.85 -36.72
CA PHE A 3 -108.86 81.74 -36.44
C PHE A 3 -107.73 82.10 -35.47
N GLN A 4 -107.19 81.08 -34.82
CA GLN A 4 -106.03 81.16 -33.95
C GLN A 4 -104.89 80.32 -34.54
N SER A 5 -103.67 80.82 -34.42
CA SER A 5 -102.44 80.11 -34.75
C SER A 5 -101.33 80.63 -33.85
N ASP A 6 -100.22 79.88 -33.77
CA ASP A 6 -99.01 80.43 -33.20
C ASP A 6 -98.53 81.63 -34.05
N SER A 7 -97.98 82.63 -33.37
CA SER A 7 -97.47 83.84 -34.02
C SER A 7 -96.07 83.63 -34.62
N ILE A 8 -95.35 82.60 -34.16
CA ILE A 8 -94.02 82.23 -34.62
C ILE A 8 -94.00 80.71 -34.82
N ILE A 9 -93.55 80.26 -35.98
CA ILE A 9 -93.48 78.85 -36.36
C ILE A 9 -92.09 78.56 -36.94
N CYS A 10 -91.56 77.36 -36.72
CA CYS A 10 -90.27 76.97 -37.29
C CYS A 10 -90.42 76.50 -38.73
N ARG A 11 -89.46 76.86 -39.59
CA ARG A 11 -89.42 76.42 -41.00
C ARG A 11 -89.57 74.90 -41.08
N GLY A 12 -90.51 74.44 -41.90
CA GLY A 12 -90.78 73.01 -42.15
C GLY A 12 -91.53 72.28 -41.03
N VAL A 13 -91.82 72.94 -39.89
CA VAL A 13 -92.62 72.34 -38.80
C VAL A 13 -94.10 72.57 -39.07
N GLU A 14 -94.89 71.50 -38.99
CA GLU A 14 -96.34 71.55 -39.11
C GLU A 14 -96.97 72.21 -37.86
N SER A 15 -97.57 73.40 -38.01
CA SER A 15 -98.26 74.10 -36.92
C SER A 15 -99.78 74.16 -37.18
N PRO A 16 -100.63 73.89 -36.17
CA PRO A 16 -102.08 73.86 -36.33
C PRO A 16 -102.68 75.27 -36.43
N PHE A 17 -103.43 75.53 -37.51
CA PHE A 17 -104.26 76.72 -37.66
C PHE A 17 -105.71 76.36 -37.34
N ASN A 18 -106.28 76.98 -36.29
CA ASN A 18 -107.59 76.63 -35.74
C ASN A 18 -108.62 77.74 -36.01
N ALA A 19 -109.51 77.48 -36.96
CA ALA A 19 -110.65 78.29 -37.37
C ALA A 19 -111.95 77.99 -36.60
N GLY A 20 -111.92 77.19 -35.52
CA GLY A 20 -113.11 76.74 -34.78
C GLY A 20 -113.95 77.84 -34.13
N LEU A 21 -113.45 79.08 -34.08
CA LEU A 21 -114.19 80.26 -33.63
C LEU A 21 -115.07 80.88 -34.74
N SER A 22 -114.89 80.47 -36.00
CA SER A 22 -115.74 80.90 -37.11
C SER A 22 -117.15 80.32 -36.97
N GLN A 23 -118.18 81.14 -37.22
CA GLN A 23 -119.60 80.75 -37.14
C GLN A 23 -120.22 80.64 -38.54
N ASP A 24 -121.32 79.87 -38.65
CA ASP A 24 -122.11 79.66 -39.88
C ASP A 24 -121.34 79.11 -41.10
N VAL A 25 -120.25 78.38 -40.88
CA VAL A 25 -119.44 77.77 -41.94
C VAL A 25 -120.07 76.48 -42.47
N TYR A 26 -120.29 76.38 -43.79
CA TYR A 26 -120.74 75.15 -44.42
C TYR A 26 -119.55 74.24 -44.72
N SER A 27 -119.30 73.25 -43.86
CA SER A 27 -118.11 72.38 -43.89
C SER A 27 -118.30 71.05 -44.65
N GLU A 28 -119.39 70.88 -45.39
CA GLU A 28 -119.67 69.66 -46.17
C GLU A 28 -119.17 69.79 -47.62
N CYS A 29 -118.89 68.65 -48.28
CA CYS A 29 -118.41 68.60 -49.68
C CYS A 29 -117.12 69.41 -49.95
N TRP A 30 -116.12 69.32 -49.05
CA TRP A 30 -114.78 69.91 -49.25
C TRP A 30 -114.81 71.43 -49.47
N SER A 31 -115.88 72.04 -48.96
CA SER A 31 -116.08 73.48 -48.88
C SER A 31 -116.22 73.78 -47.39
N GLY A 32 -115.71 74.93 -46.93
CA GLY A 32 -115.71 75.26 -45.50
C GLY A 32 -114.61 76.25 -45.18
N TYR A 33 -113.39 75.77 -44.98
CA TYR A 33 -112.23 76.58 -44.62
C TYR A 33 -111.21 76.55 -45.75
N THR A 34 -110.99 77.70 -46.42
CA THR A 34 -109.93 77.84 -47.43
C THR A 34 -108.85 78.76 -46.90
N TRP A 35 -107.65 78.21 -46.73
CA TRP A 35 -106.45 78.92 -46.32
C TRP A 35 -105.69 79.41 -47.55
N GLN A 36 -105.41 80.70 -47.62
CA GLN A 36 -104.55 81.32 -48.63
C GLN A 36 -103.34 81.91 -47.94
N PHE A 37 -102.18 81.83 -48.60
CA PHE A 37 -100.90 82.25 -48.07
C PHE A 37 -100.29 83.29 -49.00
N ASP A 38 -99.68 84.31 -48.41
CA ASP A 38 -98.87 85.28 -49.15
C ASP A 38 -97.48 84.71 -49.50
N ASP A 39 -97.11 83.54 -48.96
CA ASP A 39 -95.93 82.78 -49.40
C ASP A 39 -96.13 82.30 -50.85
N PRO A 40 -95.32 82.79 -51.82
CA PRO A 40 -95.49 82.45 -53.24
C PRO A 40 -95.19 80.97 -53.55
N THR A 41 -94.55 80.25 -52.63
CA THR A 41 -94.26 78.82 -52.76
C THR A 41 -95.44 77.95 -52.33
N MET A 42 -96.39 78.50 -51.57
CA MET A 42 -97.55 77.79 -51.07
C MET A 42 -98.77 78.00 -51.97
N ARG A 43 -99.61 76.97 -52.07
CA ARG A 43 -100.89 77.04 -52.79
C ARG A 43 -102.04 77.08 -51.78
N PRO A 44 -103.21 77.64 -52.14
CA PRO A 44 -104.38 77.60 -51.28
C PRO A 44 -104.75 76.17 -50.87
N ILE A 45 -105.05 75.98 -49.60
CA ILE A 45 -105.46 74.69 -49.02
C ILE A 45 -106.92 74.81 -48.58
N THR A 46 -107.79 73.92 -49.07
CA THR A 46 -109.19 73.85 -48.63
C THR A 46 -109.42 72.58 -47.81
N THR A 47 -109.98 72.75 -46.63
CA THR A 47 -110.24 71.68 -45.66
C THR A 47 -111.65 71.80 -45.07
N THR A 48 -112.20 70.67 -44.65
CA THR A 48 -113.44 70.59 -43.88
C THR A 48 -113.20 70.70 -42.37
N ASP A 49 -111.96 70.44 -41.93
CA ASP A 49 -111.60 70.48 -40.51
C ASP A 49 -111.32 71.90 -40.07
N ALA A 50 -111.89 72.28 -38.92
CA ALA A 50 -111.69 73.59 -38.35
C ALA A 50 -110.23 73.79 -37.87
N SER A 51 -109.46 72.73 -37.64
CA SER A 51 -108.03 72.81 -37.27
C SER A 51 -107.20 72.03 -38.27
N TYR A 52 -106.21 72.66 -38.89
CA TYR A 52 -105.38 72.01 -39.92
C TYR A 52 -103.89 72.36 -39.74
N PRO A 53 -102.99 71.36 -39.67
CA PRO A 53 -101.55 71.59 -39.60
C PRO A 53 -101.01 72.05 -40.95
N ILE A 54 -100.24 73.15 -40.95
CA ILE A 54 -99.68 73.74 -42.17
C ILE A 54 -98.16 73.94 -41.97
N PRO A 55 -97.31 73.29 -42.78
CA PRO A 55 -95.87 73.54 -42.79
C PRO A 55 -95.51 74.64 -43.80
N PHE A 56 -94.60 75.55 -43.39
CA PHE A 56 -94.08 76.60 -44.25
C PHE A 56 -92.66 76.23 -44.74
N PRO A 57 -92.43 76.14 -46.06
CA PRO A 57 -91.15 75.70 -46.61
C PRO A 57 -90.08 76.80 -46.60
N THR A 58 -90.45 78.07 -46.49
CA THR A 58 -89.53 79.21 -46.50
C THR A 58 -89.68 80.07 -45.25
N THR A 59 -88.63 80.81 -44.89
CA THR A 59 -88.65 81.74 -43.76
C THR A 59 -89.16 83.10 -44.20
N GLY A 60 -89.76 83.84 -43.28
CA GLY A 60 -90.34 85.16 -43.58
C GLY A 60 -91.59 85.44 -42.76
N ASN A 61 -92.15 86.64 -42.97
CA ASN A 61 -93.41 87.04 -42.36
C ASN A 61 -94.52 86.91 -43.41
N PHE A 62 -95.38 85.91 -43.27
CA PHE A 62 -96.41 85.61 -44.26
C PHE A 62 -97.79 85.93 -43.70
N GLY A 63 -98.60 86.62 -44.51
CA GLY A 63 -100.03 86.75 -44.25
C GLY A 63 -100.74 85.43 -44.56
N VAL A 64 -101.54 84.97 -43.62
CA VAL A 64 -102.42 83.81 -43.75
C VAL A 64 -103.86 84.32 -43.74
N THR A 65 -104.56 84.10 -44.85
CA THR A 65 -105.95 84.50 -45.02
C THR A 65 -106.84 83.27 -44.98
N LEU A 66 -107.69 83.18 -43.97
CA LEU A 66 -108.79 82.24 -43.91
C LEU A 66 -110.01 82.81 -44.64
N ILE A 67 -110.55 82.06 -45.59
CA ILE A 67 -111.81 82.33 -46.26
C ILE A 67 -112.81 81.26 -45.84
N VAL A 68 -113.87 81.66 -45.13
CA VAL A 68 -114.99 80.77 -44.81
C VAL A 68 -116.19 81.09 -45.70
N THR A 69 -116.95 80.06 -46.08
CA THR A 69 -118.14 80.21 -46.92
C THR A 69 -119.35 79.58 -46.23
N ASP A 70 -120.48 80.30 -46.17
CA ASP A 70 -121.74 79.78 -45.65
C ASP A 70 -122.48 78.89 -46.66
N ILE A 71 -123.59 78.28 -46.24
CA ILE A 71 -124.39 77.38 -47.10
C ILE A 71 -125.04 78.10 -48.30
N ASN A 72 -125.17 79.43 -48.23
CA ASN A 72 -125.73 80.26 -49.30
C ASN A 72 -124.66 80.81 -50.25
N GLY A 73 -123.38 80.51 -50.00
CA GLY A 73 -122.24 80.97 -50.79
C GLY A 73 -121.68 82.35 -50.39
N CYS A 74 -122.14 82.94 -49.29
CA CYS A 74 -121.57 84.17 -48.73
C CYS A 74 -120.19 83.87 -48.14
N LYS A 75 -119.22 84.73 -48.42
CA LYS A 75 -117.83 84.57 -47.96
C LYS A 75 -117.47 85.64 -46.97
N ASP A 76 -116.74 85.25 -45.94
CA ASP A 76 -116.10 86.16 -45.00
C ASP A 76 -114.63 85.75 -44.79
N THR A 77 -113.79 86.72 -44.45
CA THR A 77 -112.34 86.53 -44.41
C THR A 77 -111.72 87.02 -43.12
N ALA A 78 -110.81 86.24 -42.56
CA ALA A 78 -109.94 86.64 -41.46
C ALA A 78 -108.49 86.54 -41.92
N GLN A 79 -107.65 87.48 -41.52
CA GLN A 79 -106.24 87.49 -41.87
C GLN A 79 -105.40 87.72 -40.62
N SER A 80 -104.32 86.95 -40.51
CA SER A 80 -103.28 87.14 -39.49
C SER A 80 -101.91 86.91 -40.12
N ASN A 81 -100.87 87.50 -39.56
CA ASN A 81 -99.50 87.28 -40.00
C ASN A 81 -98.82 86.25 -39.08
N VAL A 82 -98.05 85.34 -39.68
CA VAL A 82 -97.20 84.39 -38.97
C VAL A 82 -95.75 84.60 -39.38
N ILE A 83 -94.85 84.57 -38.40
CA ILE A 83 -93.41 84.67 -38.62
C ILE A 83 -92.84 83.26 -38.67
N ILE A 84 -92.28 82.89 -39.82
CA ILE A 84 -91.59 81.62 -40.01
C ILE A 84 -90.10 81.85 -39.79
N SER A 85 -89.56 81.29 -38.71
CA SER A 85 -88.14 81.37 -38.36
C SER A 85 -87.40 80.11 -38.77
N GLY A 86 -86.26 80.28 -39.41
CA GLY A 86 -85.34 79.20 -39.75
C GLY A 86 -84.04 79.29 -38.97
N ILE A 87 -83.46 78.11 -38.81
CA ILE A 87 -82.09 77.92 -38.40
C ILE A 87 -81.52 76.82 -39.30
N ASP A 88 -80.29 77.03 -39.75
CA ASP A 88 -79.51 76.11 -40.57
C ASP A 88 -78.21 75.81 -39.80
N ALA A 89 -78.11 74.59 -39.30
CA ALA A 89 -76.97 74.14 -38.51
C ALA A 89 -75.79 73.81 -39.42
N VAL A 90 -74.62 74.40 -39.18
CA VAL A 90 -73.39 74.15 -39.94
C VAL A 90 -72.18 74.28 -39.00
N PHE A 91 -71.19 73.41 -39.14
CA PHE A 91 -69.91 73.58 -38.45
C PHE A 91 -68.71 73.18 -39.33
N SER A 92 -67.54 73.65 -38.93
CA SER A 92 -66.25 73.22 -39.47
C SER A 92 -65.34 72.69 -38.36
N LEU A 93 -64.47 71.76 -38.71
CA LEU A 93 -63.42 71.20 -37.87
C LEU A 93 -62.08 71.82 -38.25
N SER A 94 -61.19 71.98 -37.28
CA SER A 94 -59.78 72.31 -37.53
C SER A 94 -59.04 71.21 -38.28
N ASP A 95 -59.33 69.95 -37.95
CA ASP A 95 -58.81 68.77 -38.63
C ASP A 95 -59.85 67.63 -38.61
N ASN A 96 -59.83 66.79 -39.64
CA ASN A 96 -60.64 65.57 -39.73
C ASN A 96 -59.79 64.29 -39.76
N THR A 97 -58.46 64.43 -39.75
CA THR A 97 -57.48 63.34 -39.71
C THR A 97 -56.47 63.62 -38.60
N ILE A 98 -56.56 62.90 -37.48
CA ILE A 98 -55.78 63.23 -36.28
C ILE A 98 -54.92 62.07 -35.76
N CYS A 99 -53.87 62.40 -35.00
CA CYS A 99 -53.01 61.44 -34.30
C CYS A 99 -53.42 61.36 -32.82
N ALA A 100 -53.89 60.22 -32.31
CA ALA A 100 -54.27 60.14 -30.90
C ALA A 100 -53.02 60.15 -29.98
N PRO A 101 -52.99 60.95 -28.89
CA PRO A 101 -53.98 61.94 -28.45
C PRO A 101 -53.77 63.33 -29.09
N THR A 102 -54.84 63.95 -29.59
CA THR A 102 -54.82 65.32 -30.17
C THR A 102 -56.10 66.09 -29.82
N ASP A 103 -55.97 67.41 -29.70
CA ASP A 103 -57.09 68.35 -29.56
C ASP A 103 -57.64 68.76 -30.93
N VAL A 104 -58.96 68.74 -31.10
CA VAL A 104 -59.65 69.23 -32.30
C VAL A 104 -60.54 70.41 -31.92
N ASP A 105 -60.31 71.55 -32.57
CA ASP A 105 -61.17 72.73 -32.47
C ASP A 105 -62.38 72.60 -33.39
N PHE A 106 -63.56 72.91 -32.85
CA PHE A 106 -64.84 72.93 -33.55
C PHE A 106 -65.33 74.37 -33.65
N THR A 107 -65.73 74.80 -34.85
CA THR A 107 -66.24 76.14 -35.10
C THR A 107 -67.67 76.11 -35.60
N ASP A 108 -68.58 76.73 -34.86
CA ASP A 108 -69.96 76.96 -35.28
C ASP A 108 -70.02 77.94 -36.46
N GLN A 109 -70.69 77.52 -37.53
CA GLN A 109 -70.96 78.33 -38.73
C GLN A 109 -72.47 78.41 -39.00
N SER A 110 -73.30 78.05 -38.03
CA SER A 110 -74.75 77.99 -38.17
C SER A 110 -75.32 79.38 -38.42
N THR A 111 -76.37 79.45 -39.24
CA THR A 111 -77.07 80.69 -39.55
C THR A 111 -78.52 80.60 -39.09
N SER A 112 -79.05 81.66 -38.47
CA SER A 112 -80.47 81.72 -38.11
C SER A 112 -81.02 83.13 -38.35
N ASP A 113 -82.33 83.20 -38.60
CA ASP A 113 -83.05 84.47 -38.72
C ASP A 113 -83.16 85.23 -37.38
N THR A 114 -82.95 84.53 -36.25
CA THR A 114 -82.89 85.10 -34.91
C THR A 114 -81.59 84.70 -34.20
N THR A 115 -81.30 85.28 -33.04
CA THR A 115 -80.08 84.96 -32.29
C THR A 115 -80.08 83.48 -31.88
N ILE A 116 -79.00 82.75 -32.17
CA ILE A 116 -78.75 81.40 -31.67
C ILE A 116 -78.46 81.48 -30.17
N THR A 117 -79.14 80.68 -29.37
CA THR A 117 -79.09 80.71 -27.89
C THR A 117 -78.56 79.44 -27.26
N SER A 118 -78.50 78.32 -28.00
CA SER A 118 -78.02 77.03 -27.50
C SER A 118 -77.22 76.28 -28.55
N TRP A 119 -76.15 75.62 -28.11
CA TRP A 119 -75.33 74.69 -28.89
C TRP A 119 -75.24 73.38 -28.11
N PHE A 120 -75.28 72.26 -28.82
CA PHE A 120 -75.05 70.93 -28.27
C PHE A 120 -74.18 70.14 -29.24
N TRP A 121 -72.95 69.87 -28.81
CA TRP A 121 -71.97 69.07 -29.53
C TRP A 121 -71.98 67.64 -29.03
N SER A 122 -71.93 66.69 -29.96
CA SER A 122 -71.62 65.29 -29.68
C SER A 122 -70.36 64.92 -30.42
N PHE A 123 -69.31 64.55 -29.69
CA PHE A 123 -68.00 64.22 -30.27
C PHE A 123 -67.87 62.74 -30.66
N GLY A 124 -68.89 61.93 -30.36
CA GLY A 124 -69.01 60.52 -30.77
C GLY A 124 -68.33 59.52 -29.82
N ASP A 125 -67.56 60.00 -28.83
CA ASP A 125 -66.86 59.21 -27.80
C ASP A 125 -67.59 59.20 -26.45
N LEU A 126 -68.90 59.46 -26.48
CA LEU A 126 -69.78 59.64 -25.31
C LEU A 126 -69.55 60.95 -24.52
N SER A 127 -68.74 61.88 -25.04
CA SER A 127 -68.60 63.22 -24.51
C SER A 127 -69.44 64.26 -25.28
N PHE A 128 -69.83 65.32 -24.58
CA PHE A 128 -70.72 66.36 -25.08
C PHE A 128 -70.35 67.72 -24.48
N GLU A 129 -70.55 68.78 -25.26
CA GLU A 129 -70.29 70.16 -24.83
C GLU A 129 -71.34 71.14 -25.36
N THR A 130 -71.45 72.30 -24.71
CA THR A 130 -72.47 73.32 -25.02
C THR A 130 -71.90 74.68 -25.38
N ASP A 131 -70.57 74.82 -25.44
CA ASP A 131 -69.93 76.04 -25.87
C ASP A 131 -70.13 76.26 -27.38
N GLN A 132 -70.12 77.51 -27.83
CA GLN A 132 -70.32 77.81 -29.26
C GLN A 132 -69.17 77.27 -30.13
N ASN A 133 -67.93 77.37 -29.66
CA ASN A 133 -66.74 76.89 -30.37
C ASN A 133 -65.86 76.10 -29.39
N PRO A 134 -66.16 74.81 -29.14
CA PRO A 134 -65.40 73.98 -28.22
C PRO A 134 -64.09 73.45 -28.81
N THR A 135 -63.19 73.03 -27.92
CA THR A 135 -61.99 72.25 -28.25
C THR A 135 -62.08 70.92 -27.52
N HIS A 136 -62.10 69.81 -28.27
CA HIS A 136 -62.25 68.47 -27.68
C HIS A 136 -60.99 67.63 -27.82
N ASN A 137 -60.57 66.97 -26.74
CA ASN A 137 -59.40 66.10 -26.70
C ASN A 137 -59.77 64.64 -27.02
N TYR A 138 -59.27 64.12 -28.13
CA TYR A 138 -59.41 62.70 -28.48
C TYR A 138 -58.28 61.88 -27.84
N GLY A 139 -58.42 61.60 -26.54
CA GLY A 139 -57.40 60.92 -25.74
C GLY A 139 -57.34 59.39 -25.89
N VAL A 140 -58.34 58.76 -26.50
CA VAL A 140 -58.44 57.30 -26.69
C VAL A 140 -58.58 56.99 -28.16
N PHE A 141 -57.68 56.15 -28.68
CA PHE A 141 -57.69 55.75 -30.08
C PHE A 141 -58.96 54.97 -30.45
N GLN A 142 -59.58 55.37 -31.55
CA GLN A 142 -60.64 54.63 -32.26
C GLN A 142 -60.50 54.91 -33.76
N ASP A 143 -60.59 53.88 -34.61
CA ASP A 143 -60.34 54.01 -36.05
C ASP A 143 -61.13 55.15 -36.72
N SER A 144 -62.39 55.35 -36.32
CA SER A 144 -63.24 56.39 -36.89
C SER A 144 -64.37 56.78 -35.95
N ILE A 145 -64.64 58.09 -35.83
CA ILE A 145 -65.69 58.62 -34.97
C ILE A 145 -66.53 59.68 -35.68
N PHE A 146 -67.81 59.78 -35.32
CA PHE A 146 -68.75 60.73 -35.93
C PHE A 146 -69.13 61.85 -34.97
N THR A 147 -69.09 63.09 -35.47
CA THR A 147 -69.42 64.30 -34.72
C THR A 147 -70.61 65.03 -35.33
N PHE A 148 -71.45 65.66 -34.50
CA PHE A 148 -72.55 66.51 -34.96
C PHE A 148 -72.87 67.63 -33.97
N LEU A 149 -73.49 68.70 -34.48
CA LEU A 149 -73.93 69.86 -33.74
C LEU A 149 -75.46 70.00 -33.85
N VAL A 150 -76.11 70.30 -32.72
CA VAL A 150 -77.49 70.78 -32.66
C VAL A 150 -77.48 72.22 -32.16
N VAL A 151 -78.19 73.11 -32.86
CA VAL A 151 -78.33 74.52 -32.47
C VAL A 151 -79.79 74.89 -32.29
N GLU A 152 -80.07 75.79 -31.35
CA GLU A 152 -81.42 76.31 -31.08
C GLU A 152 -81.38 77.84 -31.03
N ASN A 153 -82.37 78.48 -31.66
CA ASN A 153 -82.51 79.93 -31.66
C ASN A 153 -83.43 80.46 -30.55
N ALA A 154 -83.46 81.78 -30.38
CA ALA A 154 -84.19 82.45 -29.31
C ALA A 154 -85.72 82.23 -29.32
N VAL A 155 -86.29 81.70 -30.42
CA VAL A 155 -87.72 81.37 -30.53
C VAL A 155 -88.01 79.87 -30.39
N GLY A 156 -86.98 79.06 -30.10
CA GLY A 156 -87.10 77.63 -29.85
C GLY A 156 -87.02 76.74 -31.11
N CYS A 157 -86.65 77.31 -32.26
CA CYS A 157 -86.40 76.52 -33.46
C CYS A 157 -85.00 75.93 -33.39
N PHE A 158 -84.88 74.63 -33.66
CA PHE A 158 -83.61 73.92 -33.69
C PHE A 158 -83.37 73.26 -35.04
N ASP A 159 -82.10 73.07 -35.37
CA ASP A 159 -81.64 72.26 -36.50
C ASP A 159 -80.39 71.47 -36.09
N THR A 160 -80.15 70.36 -36.79
CA THR A 160 -79.06 69.42 -36.51
C THR A 160 -78.24 69.20 -37.76
N THR A 161 -76.92 69.31 -37.63
CA THR A 161 -76.01 69.04 -38.75
C THR A 161 -76.01 67.57 -39.15
N GLY A 162 -75.58 67.28 -40.38
CA GLY A 162 -75.10 65.94 -40.74
C GLY A 162 -73.90 65.53 -39.86
N GLN A 163 -73.69 64.22 -39.74
CA GLN A 163 -72.50 63.69 -39.06
C GLN A 163 -71.25 63.93 -39.91
N GLN A 164 -70.19 64.48 -39.30
CA GLN A 164 -68.86 64.53 -39.91
C GLN A 164 -67.98 63.44 -39.32
N LEU A 165 -67.14 62.81 -40.16
CA LEU A 165 -66.23 61.74 -39.77
C LEU A 165 -64.87 62.32 -39.40
N ILE A 166 -64.33 61.90 -38.26
CA ILE A 166 -62.93 62.08 -37.87
C ILE A 166 -62.26 60.71 -37.92
N THR A 167 -61.15 60.61 -38.65
CA THR A 167 -60.31 59.41 -38.70
C THR A 167 -59.12 59.61 -37.77
N MET A 168 -58.88 58.65 -36.87
CA MET A 168 -57.73 58.69 -35.96
C MET A 168 -56.67 57.70 -36.38
N TYR A 169 -55.41 58.05 -36.12
CA TYR A 169 -54.24 57.21 -36.32
C TYR A 169 -53.46 57.07 -35.00
N GLU A 170 -53.01 55.85 -34.70
CA GLU A 170 -52.03 55.56 -33.65
C GLU A 170 -50.86 54.79 -34.28
N LEU A 171 -49.63 55.14 -33.91
CA LEU A 171 -48.43 54.39 -34.26
C LEU A 171 -47.99 53.57 -33.05
N SER A 172 -47.59 52.31 -33.28
CA SER A 172 -47.13 51.37 -32.26
C SER A 172 -45.81 50.72 -32.69
N SER A 173 -44.73 51.50 -32.54
CA SER A 173 -43.46 51.12 -33.16
C SER A 173 -42.67 50.10 -32.33
N SER A 174 -41.92 49.23 -33.02
CA SER A 174 -41.01 48.28 -32.38
C SER A 174 -39.65 48.27 -33.07
N VAL A 175 -38.58 48.27 -32.27
CA VAL A 175 -37.20 48.14 -32.73
C VAL A 175 -36.64 46.79 -32.31
N ASN A 176 -36.20 46.03 -33.31
CA ASN A 176 -35.39 44.84 -33.08
C ASN A 176 -33.94 45.12 -33.48
N SER A 177 -33.02 44.39 -32.85
CA SER A 177 -31.59 44.44 -33.16
C SER A 177 -31.05 43.03 -33.35
N THR A 178 -29.99 42.90 -34.12
CA THR A 178 -29.19 41.68 -34.22
C THR A 178 -27.75 42.02 -33.85
N PRO A 179 -27.21 41.48 -32.74
CA PRO A 179 -27.85 40.58 -31.77
C PRO A 179 -29.01 41.21 -30.95
N PHE A 180 -29.93 40.38 -30.46
CA PHE A 180 -31.18 40.80 -29.79
C PHE A 180 -30.95 41.57 -28.48
N PHE A 181 -29.90 41.17 -27.74
CA PHE A 181 -29.32 41.91 -26.62
C PHE A 181 -27.92 42.34 -27.03
N PRO A 182 -27.73 43.56 -27.57
CA PRO A 182 -26.47 43.99 -28.13
C PRO A 182 -25.47 44.41 -27.04
N ASN A 183 -24.89 43.39 -26.39
CA ASN A 183 -23.67 43.49 -25.60
C ASN A 183 -22.52 43.06 -26.50
N ILE A 184 -21.75 44.03 -27.00
CA ILE A 184 -20.77 43.83 -28.08
C ILE A 184 -19.42 44.42 -27.70
N CYS A 185 -18.39 44.14 -28.51
CA CYS A 185 -17.08 44.75 -28.39
C CYS A 185 -16.99 46.00 -29.28
N VAL A 186 -16.09 46.91 -28.93
CA VAL A 186 -15.70 48.04 -29.79
C VAL A 186 -15.40 47.55 -31.22
N GLY A 187 -15.89 48.26 -32.23
CA GLY A 187 -15.73 47.92 -33.65
C GLY A 187 -16.70 46.86 -34.16
N ASN A 188 -17.63 46.36 -33.34
CA ASN A 188 -18.70 45.48 -33.82
C ASN A 188 -19.88 46.27 -34.39
N THR A 189 -20.53 45.68 -35.39
CA THR A 189 -21.73 46.21 -36.04
C THR A 189 -23.00 45.61 -35.44
N VAL A 190 -23.98 46.45 -35.15
CA VAL A 190 -25.36 46.03 -34.81
C VAL A 190 -26.28 46.36 -35.97
N ASN A 191 -27.06 45.39 -36.44
CA ASN A 191 -28.10 45.67 -37.43
C ASN A 191 -29.42 45.88 -36.71
N PHE A 192 -30.12 46.96 -37.07
CA PHE A 192 -31.42 47.32 -36.52
C PHE A 192 -32.50 47.04 -37.57
N SER A 193 -33.69 46.73 -37.09
CA SER A 193 -34.88 46.62 -37.93
C SER A 193 -36.06 47.26 -37.22
N ALA A 194 -36.65 48.24 -37.88
CA ALA A 194 -37.87 48.91 -37.44
C ALA A 194 -39.11 48.22 -38.04
N SER A 195 -40.08 47.88 -37.19
CA SER A 195 -41.38 47.35 -37.60
C SER A 195 -42.53 48.11 -36.95
N GLU A 196 -43.49 48.53 -37.77
CA GLU A 196 -44.73 49.19 -37.38
C GLU A 196 -45.92 48.41 -37.97
N PRO A 197 -46.76 47.78 -37.15
CA PRO A 197 -47.98 47.12 -37.61
C PRO A 197 -49.09 48.14 -37.94
N GLY A 198 -49.15 48.65 -39.18
CA GLY A 198 -50.28 49.47 -39.64
C GLY A 198 -49.91 50.65 -40.53
N GLY A 199 -48.65 51.12 -40.47
CA GLY A 199 -48.18 52.21 -41.31
C GLY A 199 -48.04 51.80 -42.78
N ILE A 200 -48.57 52.61 -43.70
CA ILE A 200 -48.54 52.35 -45.14
C ILE A 200 -47.41 53.09 -45.87
N ASP A 201 -46.90 54.20 -45.30
CA ASP A 201 -45.81 55.01 -45.86
C ASP A 201 -45.03 55.73 -44.73
N LEU A 202 -43.95 55.11 -44.24
CA LEU A 202 -43.19 55.56 -43.07
C LEU A 202 -41.81 56.08 -43.47
N SER A 203 -41.41 57.18 -42.85
CA SER A 203 -40.02 57.67 -42.81
C SER A 203 -39.41 57.40 -41.44
N PHE A 204 -38.10 57.15 -41.41
CA PHE A 204 -37.35 56.79 -40.22
C PHE A 204 -36.20 57.76 -40.02
N ASP A 205 -35.99 58.23 -38.80
CA ASP A 205 -34.83 59.04 -38.42
C ASP A 205 -34.13 58.39 -37.22
N TRP A 206 -33.03 57.68 -37.50
CA TRP A 206 -32.22 56.99 -36.50
C TRP A 206 -31.11 57.89 -35.97
N ASN A 207 -30.96 57.91 -34.65
CA ASN A 207 -29.82 58.48 -33.96
C ASN A 207 -29.18 57.40 -33.08
N PHE A 208 -27.95 57.00 -33.41
CA PHE A 208 -27.25 55.94 -32.69
C PHE A 208 -26.52 56.44 -31.43
N MET A 209 -26.55 57.74 -31.15
CA MET A 209 -25.91 58.40 -30.00
C MET A 209 -24.37 58.30 -29.95
N ASP A 210 -23.74 57.89 -31.06
CA ASP A 210 -22.30 57.85 -31.31
C ASP A 210 -21.84 58.93 -32.31
N GLY A 211 -22.77 59.78 -32.78
CA GLY A 211 -22.55 60.78 -33.82
C GLY A 211 -23.02 60.35 -35.22
N ASN A 212 -23.39 59.09 -35.41
CA ASN A 212 -23.96 58.58 -36.66
C ASN A 212 -25.50 58.63 -36.65
N THR A 213 -26.08 58.76 -37.84
CA THR A 213 -27.53 58.73 -38.07
C THR A 213 -27.88 57.91 -39.31
N SER A 214 -29.14 57.52 -39.48
CA SER A 214 -29.62 56.84 -40.69
C SER A 214 -31.09 57.15 -40.97
N GLN A 215 -31.48 57.02 -42.24
CA GLN A 215 -32.87 57.15 -42.71
C GLN A 215 -33.44 55.82 -43.24
N ASP A 216 -32.64 54.75 -43.23
CA ASP A 216 -33.07 53.44 -43.71
C ASP A 216 -34.00 52.78 -42.68
N GLN A 217 -34.95 51.96 -43.15
CA GLN A 217 -35.80 51.16 -42.26
C GLN A 217 -35.00 50.12 -41.46
N ASN A 218 -33.96 49.54 -42.09
CA ASN A 218 -33.14 48.49 -41.49
C ASN A 218 -31.66 48.86 -41.55
N PRO A 219 -31.20 49.86 -40.78
CA PRO A 219 -29.82 50.33 -40.85
C PRO A 219 -28.88 49.41 -40.06
N SER A 220 -27.58 49.53 -40.33
CA SER A 220 -26.52 48.95 -39.52
C SER A 220 -25.59 50.03 -39.00
N ASN A 221 -25.14 49.93 -37.75
CA ASN A 221 -24.19 50.87 -37.16
C ASN A 221 -23.03 50.14 -36.48
N GLN A 222 -21.80 50.63 -36.69
CA GLN A 222 -20.60 50.15 -36.01
C GLN A 222 -20.24 51.12 -34.88
N PHE A 223 -20.03 50.59 -33.68
CA PHE A 223 -19.70 51.41 -32.50
C PHE A 223 -18.20 51.35 -32.20
N ASP A 224 -17.49 52.45 -32.44
CA ASP A 224 -16.03 52.52 -32.31
C ASP A 224 -15.55 52.93 -30.91
N ASP A 225 -16.46 53.37 -30.03
CA ASP A 225 -16.17 53.74 -28.65
C ASP A 225 -16.90 52.82 -27.66
N ALA A 226 -16.28 52.55 -26.52
CA ALA A 226 -16.90 51.80 -25.43
C ALA A 226 -17.89 52.69 -24.66
N GLY A 227 -19.03 52.14 -24.29
CA GLY A 227 -20.09 52.88 -23.59
C GLY A 227 -21.46 52.25 -23.73
N THR A 228 -22.46 52.93 -23.18
CA THR A 228 -23.87 52.58 -23.34
C THR A 228 -24.52 53.59 -24.26
N PHE A 229 -25.03 53.12 -25.40
CA PHE A 229 -25.68 53.93 -26.43
C PHE A 229 -27.17 53.64 -26.44
N ASN A 230 -27.99 54.66 -26.21
CA ASN A 230 -29.46 54.57 -26.30
C ASN A 230 -29.89 54.97 -27.72
N VAL A 231 -29.83 54.00 -28.64
CA VAL A 231 -30.22 54.20 -30.04
C VAL A 231 -31.70 54.55 -30.10
N SER A 232 -32.04 55.72 -30.64
CA SER A 232 -33.41 56.17 -30.82
C SER A 232 -33.77 56.19 -32.29
N VAL A 233 -35.00 55.82 -32.62
CA VAL A 233 -35.58 56.05 -33.94
C VAL A 233 -36.88 56.80 -33.79
N VAL A 234 -37.04 57.81 -34.62
CA VAL A 234 -38.29 58.54 -34.78
C VAL A 234 -38.94 58.08 -36.08
N TYR A 235 -40.20 57.70 -36.00
CA TYR A 235 -41.01 57.27 -37.13
C TYR A 235 -41.93 58.42 -37.51
N THR A 236 -42.16 58.63 -38.80
CA THR A 236 -43.16 59.61 -39.25
C THR A 236 -43.97 59.03 -40.41
N GLU A 237 -45.29 58.92 -40.24
CA GLU A 237 -46.17 58.53 -41.32
C GLU A 237 -46.41 59.72 -42.26
N THR A 238 -45.98 59.58 -43.52
CA THR A 238 -45.97 60.68 -44.49
C THR A 238 -47.38 61.16 -44.84
N ALA A 239 -48.38 60.27 -44.76
CA ALA A 239 -49.76 60.58 -45.12
C ALA A 239 -50.49 61.41 -44.05
N THR A 240 -50.18 61.22 -42.77
CA THR A 240 -50.92 61.78 -41.63
C THR A 240 -50.07 62.76 -40.81
N GLY A 241 -48.74 62.69 -40.93
CA GLY A 241 -47.80 63.45 -40.11
C GLY A 241 -47.61 62.90 -38.69
N CYS A 242 -48.24 61.76 -38.34
CA CYS A 242 -48.10 61.17 -37.02
C CYS A 242 -46.66 60.71 -36.77
N MET A 243 -46.16 60.99 -35.56
CA MET A 243 -44.81 60.63 -35.14
C MET A 243 -44.83 59.81 -33.87
N ASP A 244 -43.94 58.83 -33.80
CA ASP A 244 -43.65 58.06 -32.58
C ASP A 244 -42.14 57.86 -32.47
N SER A 245 -41.64 57.49 -31.29
CA SER A 245 -40.23 57.22 -31.08
C SER A 245 -39.99 56.01 -30.17
N THR A 246 -39.04 55.16 -30.55
CA THR A 246 -38.61 54.00 -29.76
C THR A 246 -37.11 54.07 -29.46
N ILE A 247 -36.72 53.61 -28.27
CA ILE A 247 -35.31 53.54 -27.82
C ILE A 247 -34.87 52.08 -27.63
N LYS A 248 -33.68 51.74 -28.13
CA LYS A 248 -33.00 50.46 -27.93
C LYS A 248 -31.58 50.70 -27.38
N THR A 249 -31.29 50.11 -26.21
CA THR A 249 -29.97 50.23 -25.58
C THR A 249 -28.96 49.22 -26.17
N VAL A 250 -27.76 49.70 -26.48
CA VAL A 250 -26.57 48.95 -26.91
C VAL A 250 -25.45 49.17 -25.90
N ASN A 251 -24.84 48.09 -25.40
CA ASN A 251 -23.69 48.17 -24.50
C ASN A 251 -22.44 47.70 -25.24
N VAL A 252 -21.42 48.55 -25.29
CA VAL A 252 -20.18 48.33 -26.02
C VAL A 252 -19.02 48.30 -25.03
N GLN A 253 -18.25 47.21 -25.03
CA GLN A 253 -17.11 47.01 -24.14
C GLN A 253 -15.78 47.13 -24.91
N ALA A 254 -14.79 47.78 -24.30
CA ALA A 254 -13.44 47.82 -24.84
C ALA A 254 -12.77 46.44 -24.78
N TYR A 255 -11.87 46.17 -25.72
CA TYR A 255 -11.05 44.95 -25.68
C TYR A 255 -10.15 44.94 -24.44
N PRO A 256 -9.89 43.76 -23.85
CA PRO A 256 -8.91 43.68 -22.80
C PRO A 256 -7.49 43.96 -23.30
N GLU A 257 -6.63 44.51 -22.44
CA GLU A 257 -5.18 44.59 -22.69
C GLU A 257 -4.51 43.51 -21.84
N ALA A 258 -4.32 42.33 -22.42
CA ALA A 258 -3.84 41.15 -21.71
C ALA A 258 -2.36 41.30 -21.33
N GLY A 259 -2.07 41.13 -20.04
CA GLY A 259 -0.70 41.20 -19.52
C GLY A 259 -0.52 40.28 -18.32
N PHE A 260 0.65 39.68 -18.16
CA PHE A 260 1.00 38.92 -16.97
C PHE A 260 2.46 39.11 -16.55
N THR A 261 2.72 38.83 -15.29
CA THR A 261 4.07 38.73 -14.71
C THR A 261 4.29 37.34 -14.12
N SER A 262 5.54 36.93 -13.93
CA SER A 262 5.87 35.72 -13.19
C SER A 262 6.88 35.97 -12.07
N ASP A 263 6.90 35.13 -11.04
CA ASP A 263 8.01 35.08 -10.08
C ASP A 263 9.34 34.71 -10.74
N GLY A 264 9.27 33.93 -11.81
CA GLY A 264 10.38 33.61 -12.69
C GLY A 264 11.01 34.83 -13.38
N ASP A 265 10.29 35.93 -13.62
CA ASP A 265 10.84 37.13 -14.27
C ASP A 265 12.02 37.77 -13.52
N SER A 266 12.15 37.46 -12.24
CA SER A 266 13.23 37.94 -11.38
C SER A 266 14.49 37.05 -11.40
N LEU A 267 14.41 35.87 -12.03
CA LEU A 267 15.50 34.91 -12.07
C LEU A 267 16.45 35.23 -13.24
N SER A 268 17.75 35.21 -12.95
CA SER A 268 18.80 35.34 -13.97
C SER A 268 19.02 34.04 -14.74
N ILE A 269 18.74 32.89 -14.12
CA ILE A 269 18.87 31.54 -14.68
C ILE A 269 17.64 30.73 -14.24
N PHE A 270 17.03 29.97 -15.15
CA PHE A 270 15.91 29.05 -14.89
C PHE A 270 16.39 27.60 -14.96
N CYS A 271 16.52 26.93 -13.82
CA CYS A 271 16.99 25.55 -13.74
C CYS A 271 15.83 24.56 -13.63
N ASN A 272 15.81 23.47 -14.41
CA ASN A 272 14.88 22.38 -14.12
C ASN A 272 15.31 21.61 -12.84
N PRO A 273 14.36 21.11 -12.03
CA PRO A 273 12.94 21.40 -12.05
C PRO A 273 12.61 22.78 -11.47
N GLN A 274 11.93 23.65 -12.22
CA GLN A 274 11.49 24.98 -11.75
C GLN A 274 9.98 25.06 -11.64
N ASN A 275 9.48 25.43 -10.46
CA ASN A 275 8.08 25.84 -10.29
C ASN A 275 7.95 27.34 -10.54
N VAL A 276 7.01 27.73 -11.41
CA VAL A 276 6.78 29.13 -11.81
C VAL A 276 5.32 29.48 -11.60
N VAL A 277 5.07 30.64 -11.02
CA VAL A 277 3.73 31.18 -10.77
C VAL A 277 3.54 32.44 -11.60
N PHE A 278 2.46 32.45 -12.37
CA PHE A 278 2.04 33.55 -13.23
C PHE A 278 0.88 34.29 -12.59
N THR A 279 0.91 35.63 -12.68
CA THR A 279 -0.11 36.52 -12.14
C THR A 279 -0.63 37.44 -13.23
N ASP A 280 -1.95 37.49 -13.37
CA ASP A 280 -2.65 38.38 -14.29
C ASP A 280 -2.48 39.86 -13.89
N THR A 281 -2.18 40.70 -14.86
CA THR A 281 -2.00 42.15 -14.74
C THR A 281 -2.82 42.93 -15.79
N THR A 282 -3.84 42.29 -16.37
CA THR A 282 -4.72 42.88 -17.40
C THR A 282 -5.30 44.22 -16.94
N ALA A 283 -5.13 45.27 -17.76
CA ALA A 283 -5.39 46.65 -17.35
C ALA A 283 -6.88 47.06 -17.37
N THR A 284 -7.62 46.67 -18.41
CA THR A 284 -9.05 46.97 -18.58
C THR A 284 -9.67 45.87 -19.43
N PRO A 285 -10.98 45.61 -19.40
CA PRO A 285 -11.94 45.98 -18.35
C PRO A 285 -11.78 45.12 -17.08
N PRO A 286 -12.24 45.58 -15.90
CA PRO A 286 -11.94 44.93 -14.61
C PRO A 286 -12.61 43.57 -14.39
N SER A 287 -13.68 43.26 -15.14
CA SER A 287 -14.32 41.94 -15.11
C SER A 287 -13.90 41.15 -16.34
N HIS A 288 -13.18 40.06 -16.11
CA HIS A 288 -12.70 39.12 -17.13
C HIS A 288 -12.46 37.74 -16.52
N SER A 289 -12.29 36.75 -17.38
CA SER A 289 -11.80 35.42 -17.05
C SER A 289 -10.51 35.15 -17.81
N THR A 290 -9.65 34.33 -17.21
CA THR A 290 -8.33 33.98 -17.78
C THR A 290 -8.25 32.49 -18.07
N GLN A 291 -7.53 32.15 -19.12
CA GLN A 291 -7.15 30.80 -19.47
C GLN A 291 -5.66 30.76 -19.80
N TRP A 292 -4.94 29.86 -19.14
CA TRP A 292 -3.49 29.72 -19.23
C TRP A 292 -3.12 28.44 -19.97
N ASN A 293 -2.11 28.54 -20.84
CA ASN A 293 -1.39 27.42 -21.42
C ASN A 293 0.11 27.67 -21.17
N PHE A 294 0.77 26.76 -20.46
CA PHE A 294 2.16 26.97 -20.03
C PHE A 294 3.22 26.42 -21.01
N GLY A 295 2.79 25.83 -22.14
CA GLY A 295 3.68 25.33 -23.19
C GLY A 295 4.37 23.99 -22.90
N ASN A 296 4.24 23.43 -21.69
CA ASN A 296 4.83 22.14 -21.29
C ASN A 296 3.88 20.94 -21.43
N GLY A 297 2.76 21.10 -22.12
CA GLY A 297 1.75 20.05 -22.27
C GLY A 297 0.90 19.78 -21.03
N SER A 298 1.05 20.56 -19.94
CA SER A 298 0.15 20.48 -18.80
C SER A 298 -1.27 20.93 -19.17
N ASN A 299 -2.27 20.50 -18.40
CA ASN A 299 -3.64 20.98 -18.55
C ASN A 299 -3.72 22.50 -18.46
N THR A 300 -4.64 23.09 -19.23
CA THR A 300 -4.92 24.53 -19.16
C THR A 300 -5.46 24.89 -17.77
N ALA A 301 -4.98 26.00 -17.22
CA ALA A 301 -5.44 26.52 -15.93
C ALA A 301 -6.33 27.75 -16.11
N THR A 302 -7.13 28.10 -15.11
CA THR A 302 -7.97 29.30 -15.08
C THR A 302 -7.78 30.05 -13.76
N GLY A 303 -8.04 31.36 -13.76
CA GLY A 303 -7.97 32.20 -12.56
C GLY A 303 -6.84 33.24 -12.61
N PRO A 304 -6.88 34.24 -11.70
CA PRO A 304 -5.99 35.41 -11.73
C PRO A 304 -4.52 35.07 -11.41
N GLN A 305 -4.27 33.88 -10.87
CA GLN A 305 -2.95 33.36 -10.59
C GLN A 305 -2.94 31.85 -10.86
N ALA A 306 -1.94 31.39 -11.60
CA ALA A 306 -1.79 29.98 -11.94
C ALA A 306 -0.30 29.62 -12.05
N GLY A 307 0.07 28.37 -11.79
CA GLY A 307 1.47 27.94 -11.84
C GLY A 307 1.64 26.58 -12.49
N THR A 308 2.88 26.31 -12.91
CA THR A 308 3.27 25.02 -13.49
C THR A 308 4.70 24.65 -13.06
N LEU A 309 5.01 23.37 -13.18
CA LEU A 309 6.33 22.81 -12.93
C LEU A 309 7.00 22.45 -14.28
N TYR A 310 8.18 23.00 -14.53
CA TYR A 310 9.02 22.68 -15.68
C TYR A 310 10.10 21.69 -15.27
N ASN A 311 9.88 20.40 -15.51
CA ASN A 311 10.78 19.31 -15.12
C ASN A 311 11.90 19.02 -16.13
N VAL A 312 11.75 19.47 -17.36
CA VAL A 312 12.68 19.20 -18.46
C VAL A 312 13.22 20.53 -18.94
N SER A 313 14.47 20.55 -19.40
CA SER A 313 15.02 21.71 -20.08
C SER A 313 14.32 21.91 -21.43
N GLY A 314 14.20 23.17 -21.85
CA GLY A 314 13.53 23.52 -23.08
C GLY A 314 12.95 24.92 -23.08
N GLU A 315 12.49 25.31 -24.27
CA GLU A 315 11.82 26.57 -24.50
C GLU A 315 10.29 26.41 -24.32
N TYR A 316 9.72 27.16 -23.39
CA TYR A 316 8.29 27.11 -23.07
C TYR A 316 7.61 28.44 -23.38
N THR A 317 6.65 28.40 -24.31
CA THR A 317 5.80 29.57 -24.62
C THR A 317 4.56 29.56 -23.75
N VAL A 318 4.52 30.47 -22.78
CA VAL A 318 3.37 30.68 -21.89
C VAL A 318 2.40 31.62 -22.59
N THR A 319 1.16 31.15 -22.77
CA THR A 319 0.06 31.90 -23.38
C THR A 319 -1.05 32.13 -22.37
N MET A 320 -1.47 33.39 -22.21
CA MET A 320 -2.66 33.76 -21.45
C MET A 320 -3.71 34.34 -22.39
N ILE A 321 -4.92 33.80 -22.34
CA ILE A 321 -6.09 34.32 -23.05
C ILE A 321 -7.04 34.92 -22.01
N VAL A 322 -7.42 36.17 -22.21
CA VAL A 322 -8.37 36.89 -21.37
C VAL A 322 -9.69 37.02 -22.11
N ASN A 323 -10.82 36.74 -21.46
CA ASN A 323 -12.16 36.87 -22.03
C ASN A 323 -13.03 37.77 -21.14
N THR A 324 -13.72 38.74 -21.73
CA THR A 324 -14.67 39.59 -21.03
C THR A 324 -16.09 39.01 -21.05
N PRO A 325 -17.01 39.48 -20.18
CA PRO A 325 -18.40 39.05 -20.19
C PRO A 325 -19.15 39.28 -21.51
N TYR A 326 -18.73 40.25 -22.33
CA TYR A 326 -19.35 40.52 -23.64
C TYR A 326 -18.67 39.74 -24.78
N GLY A 327 -17.73 38.84 -24.45
CA GLY A 327 -17.04 37.99 -25.42
C GLY A 327 -15.82 38.63 -26.08
N CYS A 328 -15.33 39.77 -25.57
CA CYS A 328 -14.12 40.39 -26.07
C CYS A 328 -12.91 39.64 -25.51
N ALA A 329 -11.98 39.26 -26.39
CA ALA A 329 -10.81 38.50 -25.98
C ALA A 329 -9.52 39.13 -26.47
N ASP A 330 -8.48 39.00 -25.66
CA ASP A 330 -7.11 39.36 -26.01
C ASP A 330 -6.15 38.26 -25.54
N THR A 331 -5.02 38.13 -26.22
CA THR A 331 -4.03 37.07 -25.98
C THR A 331 -2.64 37.65 -25.86
N THR A 332 -1.94 37.26 -24.80
CA THR A 332 -0.54 37.64 -24.58
C THR A 332 0.32 36.39 -24.39
N GLN A 333 1.58 36.47 -24.81
CA GLN A 333 2.51 35.34 -24.79
C GLN A 333 3.89 35.79 -24.34
N ARG A 334 4.60 34.90 -23.61
CA ARG A 334 6.00 35.10 -23.25
C ARG A 334 6.76 33.77 -23.26
N VAL A 335 8.01 33.82 -23.71
CA VAL A 335 8.90 32.66 -23.79
C VAL A 335 9.77 32.60 -22.54
N TYR A 336 9.86 31.42 -21.93
CA TYR A 336 10.74 31.09 -20.83
C TYR A 336 11.70 29.97 -21.29
N ASN A 337 12.99 30.19 -21.11
CA ASN A 337 14.01 29.19 -21.44
C ASN A 337 14.47 28.51 -20.15
N VAL A 338 14.06 27.26 -19.96
CA VAL A 338 14.48 26.45 -18.81
C VAL A 338 15.69 25.65 -19.24
N ILE A 339 16.82 25.86 -18.57
CA ILE A 339 18.07 25.18 -18.89
C ILE A 339 18.41 24.17 -17.80
N GLY A 340 19.16 23.14 -18.19
CA GLY A 340 19.76 22.23 -17.25
C GLY A 340 20.45 21.09 -17.99
N PRO A 341 21.68 20.74 -17.58
CA PRO A 341 22.38 19.60 -18.14
C PRO A 341 21.58 18.33 -17.84
N GLU A 342 21.53 17.41 -18.79
CA GLU A 342 21.07 16.04 -18.55
C GLU A 342 22.28 15.13 -18.63
N GLY A 343 22.49 14.31 -17.61
CA GLY A 343 23.59 13.35 -17.59
C GLY A 343 23.20 12.12 -16.80
N SER A 344 23.39 10.95 -17.40
CA SER A 344 23.23 9.67 -16.72
C SER A 344 24.55 8.91 -16.72
N PHE A 345 24.57 7.78 -16.04
CA PHE A 345 25.69 6.85 -16.10
C PHE A 345 25.21 5.44 -15.87
N THR A 346 26.07 4.50 -16.23
CA THR A 346 25.91 3.08 -15.97
C THR A 346 27.08 2.58 -15.14
N ILE A 347 26.82 1.51 -14.39
CA ILE A 347 27.84 0.77 -13.63
C ILE A 347 27.94 -0.65 -14.18
N ASP A 348 29.12 -1.25 -14.13
CA ASP A 348 29.33 -2.61 -14.64
C ASP A 348 28.72 -3.69 -13.73
N ARG A 349 28.54 -3.39 -12.45
CA ARG A 349 27.86 -4.21 -11.43
C ARG A 349 27.41 -3.34 -10.27
N ASP A 350 26.35 -3.73 -9.58
CA ASP A 350 25.77 -3.03 -8.42
C ASP A 350 26.02 -3.73 -7.08
N LEU A 351 26.50 -4.99 -7.12
CA LEU A 351 26.91 -5.77 -5.96
C LEU A 351 28.41 -6.06 -6.04
N ILE A 352 29.16 -5.64 -5.02
CA ILE A 352 30.61 -5.86 -4.92
C ILE A 352 31.06 -6.27 -3.53
N CYS A 353 32.18 -6.98 -3.48
CA CYS A 353 32.87 -7.29 -2.23
C CYS A 353 33.87 -6.19 -1.87
N ARG A 354 34.11 -6.00 -0.57
CA ARG A 354 35.14 -5.07 -0.08
C ARG A 354 36.48 -5.31 -0.81
N GLY A 355 37.03 -4.27 -1.41
CA GLY A 355 38.29 -4.33 -2.17
C GLY A 355 38.15 -4.63 -3.68
N GLU A 356 36.97 -4.97 -4.17
CA GLU A 356 36.72 -5.04 -5.62
C GLU A 356 36.54 -3.66 -6.25
N ALA A 357 36.91 -3.54 -7.53
CA ALA A 357 36.73 -2.32 -8.30
C ALA A 357 35.40 -2.35 -9.07
N ILE A 358 34.65 -1.26 -9.01
CA ILE A 358 33.45 -0.98 -9.82
C ILE A 358 33.79 0.11 -10.84
N THR A 359 33.22 0.02 -12.05
CA THR A 359 33.48 0.98 -13.13
C THR A 359 32.22 1.78 -13.46
N PHE A 360 32.34 3.10 -13.41
CA PHE A 360 31.33 4.08 -13.80
C PHE A 360 31.58 4.54 -15.23
N THR A 361 30.54 4.50 -16.06
CA THR A 361 30.59 4.96 -17.45
C THR A 361 29.46 5.96 -17.72
N LEU A 362 29.82 7.17 -18.12
CA LEU A 362 28.91 8.25 -18.47
C LEU A 362 28.06 7.87 -19.69
N THR A 363 26.76 8.16 -19.63
CA THR A 363 25.79 7.87 -20.69
C THR A 363 24.81 9.03 -20.88
N ASP A 364 24.26 9.17 -22.08
CA ASP A 364 23.19 10.13 -22.41
C ASP A 364 23.43 11.53 -21.84
N THR A 365 24.45 12.22 -22.37
CA THR A 365 24.76 13.60 -21.98
C THR A 365 24.14 14.61 -22.94
N SER A 366 23.46 15.61 -22.39
CA SER A 366 22.95 16.78 -23.11
C SER A 366 23.30 18.03 -22.33
N GLU A 367 23.85 19.03 -23.01
CA GLU A 367 24.25 20.32 -22.42
C GLU A 367 25.24 20.24 -21.23
N VAL A 368 25.91 19.10 -21.03
CA VAL A 368 26.96 18.90 -20.00
C VAL A 368 28.28 19.53 -20.46
N TYR A 369 28.87 20.37 -19.61
CA TYR A 369 30.18 21.00 -19.81
C TYR A 369 31.26 20.45 -18.87
N ASP A 370 30.92 20.23 -17.60
CA ASP A 370 31.79 19.69 -16.55
C ASP A 370 31.01 18.66 -15.72
N TRP A 371 31.66 17.66 -15.14
CA TRP A 371 31.03 16.70 -14.24
C TRP A 371 31.95 16.22 -13.13
N VAL A 372 31.32 15.85 -12.01
CA VAL A 372 31.96 15.37 -10.80
C VAL A 372 31.34 14.03 -10.42
N TRP A 373 32.19 13.03 -10.23
CA TRP A 373 31.85 11.78 -9.55
C TRP A 373 32.06 11.96 -8.05
N ASP A 374 31.05 11.59 -7.27
CA ASP A 374 31.11 11.42 -5.82
C ASP A 374 30.75 9.97 -5.51
N PHE A 375 31.71 9.23 -4.95
CA PHE A 375 31.55 7.80 -4.70
C PHE A 375 30.88 7.49 -3.36
N GLY A 376 30.49 8.51 -2.58
CA GLY A 376 29.82 8.36 -1.28
C GLY A 376 30.76 8.00 -0.12
N ASP A 377 32.06 7.82 -0.38
CA ASP A 377 33.10 7.51 0.61
C ASP A 377 34.02 8.70 0.93
N GLY A 378 33.68 9.89 0.42
CA GLY A 378 34.49 11.09 0.53
C GLY A 378 35.55 11.23 -0.57
N ASN A 379 35.71 10.24 -1.45
CA ASN A 379 36.50 10.37 -2.67
C ASN A 379 35.63 10.93 -3.80
N SER A 380 36.26 11.73 -4.65
CA SER A 380 35.62 12.30 -5.84
C SER A 380 36.62 12.39 -6.99
N ALA A 381 36.08 12.45 -8.21
CA ALA A 381 36.86 12.66 -9.42
C ALA A 381 36.10 13.59 -10.36
N THR A 382 36.82 14.37 -11.17
CA THR A 382 36.20 15.35 -12.07
C THR A 382 36.64 15.12 -13.51
N ASN A 383 35.71 15.22 -14.46
CA ASN A 383 35.98 15.13 -15.91
C ASN A 383 36.77 13.89 -16.36
N VAL A 384 36.50 12.72 -15.75
CA VAL A 384 37.08 11.42 -16.16
C VAL A 384 35.96 10.47 -16.51
N ASP A 385 36.08 9.77 -17.65
CA ASP A 385 35.15 8.72 -18.07
C ASP A 385 35.83 7.77 -19.08
N PRO A 386 35.70 6.43 -18.95
CA PRO A 386 35.17 5.71 -17.78
C PRO A 386 36.12 5.80 -16.59
N ILE A 387 35.59 5.62 -15.37
CA ILE A 387 36.39 5.63 -14.13
C ILE A 387 36.10 4.40 -13.27
N SER A 388 37.15 3.78 -12.73
CA SER A 388 37.02 2.69 -11.76
C SER A 388 37.33 3.18 -10.35
N HIS A 389 36.54 2.74 -9.37
CA HIS A 389 36.71 3.05 -7.95
C HIS A 389 36.68 1.79 -7.10
N THR A 390 37.40 1.78 -5.98
CA THR A 390 37.49 0.64 -5.06
C THR A 390 37.14 1.08 -3.65
N TYR A 391 36.19 0.37 -3.03
CA TYR A 391 35.73 0.66 -1.67
C TYR A 391 36.48 -0.18 -0.64
N THR A 392 37.08 0.47 0.37
CA THR A 392 37.91 -0.19 1.39
C THR A 392 37.20 -0.42 2.73
N PHE A 393 35.93 -0.04 2.85
CA PHE A 393 35.10 -0.21 4.05
C PHE A 393 33.67 -0.62 3.64
N VAL A 394 32.95 -1.30 4.52
CA VAL A 394 31.52 -1.60 4.35
C VAL A 394 30.69 -0.67 5.24
N PRO A 395 29.76 0.13 4.68
CA PRO A 395 28.84 0.95 5.47
C PRO A 395 27.99 0.10 6.43
N PRO A 396 27.55 0.61 7.60
CA PRO A 396 26.72 -0.16 8.55
C PRO A 396 25.40 -0.68 7.97
N ASN A 397 24.87 -0.02 6.94
CA ASN A 397 23.67 -0.39 6.19
C ASN A 397 23.97 -1.28 4.97
N GLY A 398 25.24 -1.61 4.68
CA GLY A 398 25.65 -2.42 3.53
C GLY A 398 25.50 -1.74 2.16
N GLU A 399 25.23 -0.43 2.13
CA GLU A 399 24.91 0.30 0.90
C GLU A 399 25.58 1.68 0.90
N THR A 400 26.19 2.03 -0.22
CA THR A 400 26.66 3.38 -0.56
C THR A 400 26.04 3.82 -1.88
N VAL A 401 26.26 5.06 -2.30
CA VAL A 401 25.76 5.56 -3.58
C VAL A 401 26.93 6.04 -4.45
N GLY A 402 26.89 5.67 -5.72
CA GLY A 402 27.63 6.37 -6.76
C GLY A 402 26.80 7.56 -7.23
N LYS A 403 27.36 8.75 -7.18
CA LYS A 403 26.69 10.00 -7.55
C LYS A 403 27.47 10.66 -8.69
N LEU A 404 26.74 11.02 -9.74
CA LEU A 404 27.21 11.88 -10.82
C LEU A 404 26.56 13.25 -10.64
N VAL A 405 27.36 14.30 -10.62
CA VAL A 405 26.89 15.70 -10.66
C VAL A 405 27.39 16.31 -11.96
N VAL A 406 26.47 16.67 -12.85
CA VAL A 406 26.79 17.33 -14.12
C VAL A 406 26.49 18.81 -14.06
N PHE A 407 27.31 19.61 -14.73
CA PHE A 407 27.22 21.07 -14.80
C PHE A 407 27.16 21.51 -16.26
N GLY A 408 26.23 22.40 -16.58
CA GLY A 408 26.15 23.02 -17.90
C GLY A 408 27.17 24.14 -18.12
N LEU A 409 27.23 24.67 -19.35
CA LEU A 409 28.15 25.75 -19.77
C LEU A 409 28.12 27.01 -18.87
N GLU A 410 26.96 27.33 -18.30
CA GLU A 410 26.78 28.50 -17.43
C GLU A 410 26.99 28.19 -15.94
N GLY A 411 27.23 26.93 -15.56
CA GLY A 411 27.48 26.49 -14.18
C GLY A 411 26.33 26.74 -13.19
N GLY A 412 25.19 27.26 -13.65
CA GLY A 412 24.09 27.71 -12.79
C GLY A 412 23.12 26.62 -12.35
N CYS A 413 23.08 25.49 -13.05
CA CYS A 413 22.13 24.40 -12.80
C CYS A 413 22.88 23.05 -12.77
N PRO A 414 23.26 22.54 -11.57
CA PRO A 414 23.75 21.18 -11.46
C PRO A 414 22.58 20.20 -11.54
N ASP A 415 22.74 19.10 -12.28
CA ASP A 415 21.86 17.93 -12.23
C ASP A 415 22.59 16.76 -11.58
N GLU A 416 21.84 15.95 -10.84
CA GLU A 416 22.38 14.86 -10.04
C GLU A 416 21.73 13.53 -10.41
N SER A 417 22.57 12.55 -10.76
CA SER A 417 22.15 11.16 -10.96
C SER A 417 22.82 10.29 -9.89
N THR A 418 22.07 9.37 -9.28
CA THR A 418 22.58 8.47 -8.25
C THR A 418 22.19 7.04 -8.52
N VAL A 419 23.11 6.10 -8.27
CA VAL A 419 22.86 4.66 -8.33
C VAL A 419 23.33 4.02 -7.01
N PRO A 420 22.49 3.17 -6.37
CA PRO A 420 22.90 2.46 -5.16
C PRO A 420 23.95 1.38 -5.49
N ILE A 421 24.87 1.18 -4.56
CA ILE A 421 25.94 0.18 -4.63
C ILE A 421 25.91 -0.63 -3.35
N PHE A 422 25.66 -1.93 -3.48
CA PHE A 422 25.60 -2.88 -2.38
C PHE A 422 27.00 -3.41 -2.09
N LEU A 423 27.48 -3.15 -0.87
CA LEU A 423 28.79 -3.56 -0.41
C LEU A 423 28.66 -4.66 0.63
N HIS A 424 29.32 -5.78 0.37
CA HIS A 424 29.37 -6.89 1.29
C HIS A 424 30.81 -7.20 1.71
N GLU A 425 30.95 -7.67 2.95
CA GLU A 425 32.17 -8.31 3.41
C GLU A 425 31.83 -9.66 4.04
N VAL A 426 32.72 -10.60 3.76
CA VAL A 426 32.83 -11.87 4.46
C VAL A 426 34.15 -11.79 5.19
N VAL A 427 34.16 -12.13 6.47
CA VAL A 427 35.37 -12.07 7.29
C VAL A 427 35.69 -13.47 7.78
N ALA A 428 36.84 -14.00 7.38
CA ALA A 428 37.34 -15.27 7.86
C ALA A 428 37.94 -15.08 9.26
N ASP A 429 37.43 -15.77 10.27
CA ASP A 429 38.06 -15.83 11.59
C ASP A 429 37.76 -17.16 12.30
N PHE A 430 38.71 -17.61 13.12
CA PHE A 430 38.57 -18.82 13.92
C PHE A 430 39.47 -18.82 15.15
N SER A 431 39.01 -19.38 16.26
CA SER A 431 39.81 -19.65 17.47
C SER A 431 40.36 -21.08 17.46
N LEU A 432 41.48 -21.26 18.16
CA LEU A 432 42.06 -22.58 18.47
C LEU A 432 41.97 -22.78 19.99
N ASN A 433 41.26 -23.82 20.45
CA ASN A 433 41.00 -24.08 21.88
C ASN A 433 40.52 -22.84 22.67
N ASN A 434 39.58 -22.08 22.12
CA ASN A 434 39.03 -20.85 22.72
C ASN A 434 40.08 -19.75 23.02
N GLN A 435 41.24 -19.79 22.36
CA GLN A 435 42.27 -18.75 22.46
C GLN A 435 42.26 -17.85 21.22
N THR A 436 42.42 -16.54 21.45
CA THR A 436 42.23 -15.47 20.47
C THR A 436 43.52 -14.94 19.86
N ASP A 437 44.53 -15.81 19.69
CA ASP A 437 45.74 -15.54 18.89
C ASP A 437 46.87 -14.75 19.58
N THR A 438 47.78 -15.50 20.20
CA THR A 438 49.22 -15.19 20.24
C THR A 438 49.96 -16.52 20.42
N ALA A 439 50.52 -17.06 19.33
CA ALA A 439 51.51 -18.15 19.31
C ALA A 439 51.33 -19.18 20.45
N VAL A 440 50.21 -19.90 20.42
CA VAL A 440 49.89 -20.82 21.51
C VAL A 440 50.65 -22.13 21.28
N ALA A 441 51.78 -22.22 21.97
CA ALA A 441 52.46 -23.48 22.24
C ALA A 441 51.55 -24.33 23.13
N PHE A 442 51.02 -25.42 22.58
CA PHE A 442 50.22 -26.38 23.34
C PHE A 442 50.97 -27.70 23.47
N CYS A 443 50.64 -28.47 24.50
CA CYS A 443 51.12 -29.84 24.65
C CYS A 443 50.35 -30.77 23.71
N PHE A 444 50.98 -31.85 23.26
CA PHE A 444 50.37 -32.80 22.34
C PHE A 444 49.11 -33.44 22.96
N GLN A 445 47.93 -32.97 22.56
CA GLN A 445 46.62 -33.40 23.04
C GLN A 445 45.58 -33.32 21.92
N GLU A 446 44.30 -33.53 22.24
CA GLU A 446 43.19 -33.27 21.33
C GLU A 446 42.94 -31.75 21.17
N PHE A 447 42.65 -31.30 19.95
CA PHE A 447 42.50 -29.87 19.61
C PHE A 447 41.15 -29.56 18.98
N ASP A 448 40.48 -28.54 19.48
CA ASP A 448 39.23 -28.04 18.89
C ASP A 448 39.47 -26.71 18.17
N THR A 449 38.86 -26.57 16.99
CA THR A 449 38.71 -25.29 16.30
C THR A 449 37.37 -24.67 16.69
N GLU A 450 37.22 -23.35 16.63
CA GLU A 450 35.92 -22.68 16.74
C GLU A 450 35.81 -21.62 15.64
N ASN A 451 34.75 -21.68 14.85
CA ASN A 451 34.55 -20.77 13.72
C ASN A 451 33.90 -19.45 14.20
N ASN A 452 34.60 -18.33 13.99
CA ASN A 452 34.12 -16.98 14.32
C ASN A 452 33.86 -16.13 13.07
N SER A 453 33.81 -16.77 11.89
CA SER A 453 33.67 -16.07 10.62
C SER A 453 32.33 -15.34 10.54
N LEU A 454 32.33 -14.18 9.89
CA LEU A 454 31.15 -13.36 9.70
C LEU A 454 30.68 -13.44 8.25
N ASN A 455 29.36 -13.55 8.07
CA ASN A 455 28.66 -13.54 6.78
C ASN A 455 29.08 -14.64 5.78
N ALA A 456 29.66 -15.74 6.24
CA ALA A 456 29.99 -16.89 5.40
C ALA A 456 28.85 -17.91 5.35
N ASP A 457 28.66 -18.58 4.21
CA ASP A 457 27.75 -19.72 4.03
C ASP A 457 28.48 -21.00 3.56
N ASN A 458 29.76 -20.88 3.23
CA ASN A 458 30.59 -21.94 2.72
C ASN A 458 31.99 -21.87 3.33
N TYR A 459 32.54 -23.03 3.69
CA TYR A 459 33.74 -23.14 4.51
C TYR A 459 34.70 -24.17 3.93
N PHE A 460 36.01 -23.87 3.99
CA PHE A 460 37.07 -24.76 3.56
C PHE A 460 38.27 -24.67 4.50
N TRP A 461 38.42 -25.71 5.32
CA TRP A 461 39.50 -25.85 6.29
C TRP A 461 40.64 -26.69 5.72
N GLN A 462 41.87 -26.25 5.97
CA GLN A 462 43.08 -27.07 5.81
C GLN A 462 43.87 -27.02 7.12
N PHE A 463 44.23 -28.17 7.67
CA PHE A 463 44.83 -28.25 9.02
C PHE A 463 46.37 -28.39 9.00
N GLY A 464 47.01 -28.29 7.84
CA GLY A 464 48.47 -28.36 7.71
C GLY A 464 49.10 -29.75 7.78
N PHE A 465 48.40 -30.79 8.25
CA PHE A 465 48.88 -32.19 8.29
C PHE A 465 48.28 -33.10 7.19
N GLY A 466 47.71 -32.50 6.14
CA GLY A 466 47.11 -33.21 5.00
C GLY A 466 45.62 -33.53 5.14
N ALA A 467 45.01 -33.27 6.30
CA ALA A 467 43.57 -33.31 6.48
C ALA A 467 42.92 -31.96 6.11
N ALA A 468 41.69 -32.03 5.60
CA ALA A 468 40.86 -30.89 5.23
C ALA A 468 39.40 -31.16 5.58
N SER A 469 38.60 -30.11 5.71
CA SER A 469 37.16 -30.20 6.01
C SER A 469 36.39 -29.09 5.30
N SER A 470 35.13 -29.34 4.97
CA SER A 470 34.22 -28.33 4.39
C SER A 470 33.00 -28.08 5.27
N VAL A 471 32.99 -28.57 6.51
CA VAL A 471 31.92 -28.26 7.47
C VAL A 471 32.20 -26.93 8.16
N GLU A 472 31.15 -26.21 8.55
CA GLU A 472 31.23 -24.93 9.28
C GLU A 472 32.08 -25.04 10.54
N GLN A 473 31.85 -26.11 11.32
CA GLN A 473 32.52 -26.36 12.58
C GLN A 473 33.14 -27.76 12.55
N PRO A 474 34.45 -27.88 12.26
CA PRO A 474 35.17 -29.13 12.41
C PRO A 474 35.09 -29.60 13.88
N GLY A 475 34.98 -30.91 14.09
CA GLY A 475 35.06 -31.50 15.42
C GLY A 475 36.51 -31.57 15.92
N THR A 476 36.71 -32.33 16.99
CA THR A 476 38.02 -32.54 17.62
C THR A 476 39.04 -33.16 16.67
N LEU A 477 40.19 -32.51 16.56
CA LEU A 477 41.30 -32.88 15.70
C LEU A 477 42.40 -33.58 16.50
N VAL A 478 42.91 -34.68 15.95
CA VAL A 478 44.06 -35.42 16.49
C VAL A 478 45.21 -35.31 15.51
N TYR A 479 46.27 -34.61 15.92
CA TYR A 479 47.48 -34.48 15.12
C TYR A 479 48.33 -35.75 15.27
N PRO A 480 48.99 -36.23 14.21
CA PRO A 480 49.73 -37.49 14.26
C PRO A 480 51.05 -37.37 15.04
N GLU A 481 51.69 -36.21 15.01
CA GLU A 481 53.00 -35.97 15.62
C GLU A 481 53.10 -34.52 16.18
N PRO A 482 53.94 -34.26 17.19
CA PRO A 482 54.30 -32.90 17.60
C PRO A 482 54.97 -32.13 16.45
N GLY A 483 54.73 -30.82 16.38
CA GLY A 483 55.24 -29.98 15.28
C GLY A 483 54.48 -28.67 15.10
N THR A 484 54.88 -27.91 14.09
CA THR A 484 54.21 -26.65 13.71
C THR A 484 53.35 -26.87 12.46
N TYR A 485 52.08 -26.50 12.55
CA TYR A 485 51.07 -26.66 11.50
C TYR A 485 50.45 -25.31 11.15
N GLU A 486 50.26 -25.04 9.86
CA GLU A 486 49.48 -23.90 9.37
C GLU A 486 48.03 -24.34 9.17
N VAL A 487 47.13 -23.79 10.00
CA VAL A 487 45.69 -24.00 9.87
C VAL A 487 45.13 -22.84 9.06
N SER A 488 44.50 -23.13 7.94
CA SER A 488 43.83 -22.13 7.10
C SER A 488 42.34 -22.39 7.04
N LEU A 489 41.55 -21.33 7.19
CA LEU A 489 40.12 -21.29 6.94
C LEU A 489 39.86 -20.35 5.77
N GLY A 490 39.45 -20.91 4.63
CA GLY A 490 38.83 -20.17 3.55
C GLY A 490 37.32 -20.15 3.75
N VAL A 491 36.71 -18.97 3.70
CA VAL A 491 35.25 -18.81 3.76
C VAL A 491 34.75 -18.11 2.51
N ALA A 492 33.52 -18.43 2.13
CA ALA A 492 32.82 -17.73 1.07
C ALA A 492 31.36 -17.53 1.45
N ASN A 493 30.76 -16.55 0.80
CA ASN A 493 29.32 -16.40 0.68
C ASN A 493 28.95 -16.64 -0.79
N ILE A 494 28.31 -17.77 -1.09
CA ILE A 494 28.00 -18.18 -2.45
C ILE A 494 26.95 -17.25 -3.07
N GLU A 495 25.98 -16.78 -2.27
CA GLU A 495 24.94 -15.86 -2.73
C GLU A 495 25.51 -14.48 -3.09
N LEU A 496 26.44 -13.97 -2.27
CA LEU A 496 27.05 -12.65 -2.44
C LEU A 496 28.34 -12.66 -3.28
N GLY A 497 28.89 -13.84 -3.59
CA GLY A 497 30.13 -14.00 -4.37
C GLY A 497 31.43 -13.65 -3.64
N CYS A 498 31.36 -13.24 -2.37
CA CYS A 498 32.53 -12.80 -1.60
C CYS A 498 33.28 -13.98 -0.97
N ASN A 499 34.61 -13.86 -0.90
CA ASN A 499 35.47 -14.81 -0.21
C ASN A 499 36.52 -14.10 0.64
N ASP A 500 36.96 -14.77 1.70
CA ASP A 500 38.06 -14.34 2.55
C ASP A 500 38.83 -15.57 3.05
N THR A 501 40.07 -15.39 3.50
CA THR A 501 40.89 -16.49 4.00
C THR A 501 41.73 -16.04 5.19
N MET A 502 41.68 -16.82 6.26
CA MET A 502 42.50 -16.63 7.46
C MET A 502 43.45 -17.81 7.66
N VAL A 503 44.69 -17.53 8.07
CA VAL A 503 45.70 -18.54 8.39
C VAL A 503 46.25 -18.26 9.79
N LYS A 504 46.27 -19.28 10.66
CA LYS A 504 46.86 -19.24 12.01
C LYS A 504 47.86 -20.39 12.18
N THR A 505 48.91 -20.16 12.96
CA THR A 505 49.98 -21.15 13.20
C THR A 505 49.76 -21.86 14.54
N LEU A 506 49.68 -23.20 14.51
CA LEU A 506 49.58 -24.07 15.69
C LEU A 506 50.92 -24.76 15.95
N THR A 507 51.46 -24.67 17.18
CA THR A 507 52.70 -25.38 17.56
C THR A 507 52.42 -26.36 18.69
N LEU A 508 52.68 -27.64 18.45
CA LEU A 508 52.46 -28.75 19.38
C LEU A 508 53.78 -29.27 19.94
N HIS A 509 53.96 -29.19 21.26
CA HIS A 509 55.11 -29.71 21.97
C HIS A 509 54.86 -31.15 22.45
N PRO A 510 55.89 -32.03 22.44
CA PRO A 510 55.75 -33.38 22.98
C PRO A 510 55.46 -33.35 24.49
N ILE A 511 54.71 -34.33 24.98
CA ILE A 511 54.55 -34.54 26.44
C ILE A 511 55.86 -35.15 26.97
N PRO A 512 56.41 -34.66 28.10
CA PRO A 512 57.63 -35.22 28.69
C PRO A 512 57.42 -36.67 29.17
N ASP A 513 58.38 -37.53 28.86
CA ASP A 513 58.45 -38.92 29.35
C ASP A 513 59.05 -38.95 30.76
N VAL A 514 58.39 -39.59 31.72
CA VAL A 514 58.84 -39.67 33.12
C VAL A 514 58.83 -41.12 33.58
N LEU A 515 59.98 -41.55 34.12
CA LEU A 515 60.20 -42.88 34.69
C LEU A 515 60.44 -42.72 36.18
N SER A 516 59.51 -43.20 36.98
CA SER A 516 59.58 -43.20 38.44
C SER A 516 60.03 -44.59 38.96
N LEU A 517 60.83 -44.58 40.01
CA LEU A 517 61.42 -45.77 40.64
C LEU A 517 61.02 -45.80 42.12
N GLY A 518 60.61 -46.98 42.58
CA GLY A 518 60.27 -47.24 43.98
C GLY A 518 61.24 -48.20 44.66
N ASP A 519 60.96 -48.50 45.93
CA ASP A 519 61.84 -49.27 46.82
C ASP A 519 61.06 -50.37 47.57
N THR A 520 61.76 -51.34 48.13
CA THR A 520 61.20 -52.41 48.96
C THR A 520 61.83 -52.38 50.34
N ILE A 521 61.02 -52.23 51.39
CA ILE A 521 61.48 -52.01 52.76
C ILE A 521 60.79 -52.93 53.78
N CYS A 522 61.41 -53.12 54.94
CA CYS A 522 60.74 -53.68 56.13
C CYS A 522 59.79 -52.64 56.74
N GLU A 523 58.70 -53.09 57.38
CA GLU A 523 57.85 -52.24 58.21
C GLU A 523 58.68 -51.40 59.21
N GLY A 524 58.47 -50.08 59.20
CA GLY A 524 59.16 -49.12 60.08
C GLY A 524 60.48 -48.57 59.55
N ASN A 525 60.97 -49.06 58.41
CA ASN A 525 62.12 -48.46 57.72
C ASN A 525 61.69 -47.29 56.82
N VAL A 526 62.67 -46.54 56.33
CA VAL A 526 62.49 -45.46 55.37
C VAL A 526 62.86 -45.99 53.99
N GLY A 527 61.94 -45.87 53.03
CA GLY A 527 62.16 -46.22 51.61
C GLY A 527 62.35 -44.99 50.74
N GLU A 528 63.03 -45.16 49.62
CA GLU A 528 63.30 -44.10 48.64
C GLU A 528 62.37 -44.19 47.42
N ILE A 529 61.88 -43.05 46.93
CA ILE A 529 61.26 -42.91 45.62
C ILE A 529 62.05 -41.88 44.82
N SER A 530 62.33 -42.20 43.56
CA SER A 530 63.20 -41.37 42.72
C SER A 530 62.76 -41.37 41.27
N ILE A 531 63.31 -40.43 40.50
CA ILE A 531 63.04 -40.28 39.07
C ILE A 531 64.25 -40.82 38.30
N GLY A 532 64.07 -41.89 37.54
CA GLY A 532 65.12 -42.60 36.82
C GLY A 532 65.67 -41.84 35.61
N ASN A 533 64.89 -40.93 35.04
CA ASN A 533 65.24 -40.10 33.87
C ASN A 533 65.08 -38.60 34.17
N ALA A 534 65.56 -38.14 35.33
CA ALA A 534 65.43 -36.74 35.71
C ALA A 534 66.19 -35.80 34.75
N GLU A 535 65.51 -34.76 34.27
CA GLU A 535 66.05 -33.73 33.38
C GLU A 535 66.25 -32.41 34.16
N PRO A 536 67.39 -31.71 34.01
CA PRO A 536 67.71 -30.53 34.82
C PRO A 536 66.76 -29.34 34.66
N THR A 537 66.01 -29.32 33.56
CA THR A 537 65.14 -28.20 33.18
C THR A 537 63.67 -28.43 33.49
N SER A 538 63.33 -29.60 34.04
CA SER A 538 61.94 -29.97 34.35
C SER A 538 61.67 -29.83 35.85
N GLU A 539 60.46 -29.43 36.19
CA GLU A 539 59.97 -29.35 37.57
C GLU A 539 59.19 -30.62 37.92
N TYR A 540 59.35 -31.12 39.15
CA TYR A 540 58.73 -32.37 39.59
C TYR A 540 57.89 -32.15 40.84
N VAL A 541 56.71 -32.79 40.90
CA VAL A 541 55.80 -32.71 42.05
C VAL A 541 55.24 -34.08 42.35
N TRP A 542 55.61 -34.63 43.51
CA TRP A 542 55.08 -35.87 44.06
C TRP A 542 53.78 -35.64 44.83
N ARG A 543 52.86 -36.59 44.71
CA ARG A 543 51.58 -36.64 45.43
C ARG A 543 51.38 -38.04 46.01
N SER A 544 51.10 -38.10 47.31
CA SER A 544 50.74 -39.34 48.01
C SER A 544 49.83 -39.05 49.21
N LEU A 545 49.19 -40.10 49.72
CA LEU A 545 48.45 -40.08 50.98
C LEU A 545 49.38 -40.21 52.19
N GLU A 546 50.60 -40.71 51.98
CA GLU A 546 51.63 -40.87 53.00
C GLU A 546 52.56 -39.65 53.03
N ASP A 547 53.15 -39.37 54.20
CA ASP A 547 54.08 -38.25 54.37
C ASP A 547 55.38 -38.48 53.58
N ILE A 548 55.72 -37.53 52.71
CA ILE A 548 56.95 -37.51 51.91
C ILE A 548 57.87 -36.41 52.45
N ALA A 549 59.18 -36.68 52.56
CA ALA A 549 60.14 -35.72 53.11
C ALA A 549 60.25 -34.41 52.30
N ASP A 550 60.30 -34.51 50.98
CA ASP A 550 60.26 -33.39 50.03
C ASP A 550 59.47 -33.80 48.79
N SER A 551 58.36 -33.12 48.50
CA SER A 551 57.50 -33.44 47.36
C SER A 551 58.01 -32.89 46.03
N THR A 552 59.10 -32.12 46.01
CA THR A 552 59.64 -31.49 44.79
C THR A 552 61.00 -32.02 44.37
N ALA A 553 61.62 -32.86 45.19
CA ALA A 553 62.92 -33.43 44.90
C ALA A 553 62.83 -34.57 43.87
N THR A 554 63.89 -34.73 43.06
CA THR A 554 64.03 -35.84 42.10
C THR A 554 64.29 -37.19 42.78
N SER A 555 64.64 -37.18 44.06
CA SER A 555 64.72 -38.33 44.96
C SER A 555 64.26 -37.87 46.34
N THR A 556 63.34 -38.61 46.94
CA THR A 556 62.76 -38.30 48.23
C THR A 556 62.44 -39.58 48.99
N THR A 557 62.18 -39.46 50.27
CA THR A 557 62.00 -40.62 51.15
C THR A 557 60.67 -40.59 51.85
N SER A 558 60.10 -41.77 52.10
CA SER A 558 58.86 -41.97 52.84
C SER A 558 58.96 -43.21 53.73
N SER A 559 58.20 -43.25 54.81
CA SER A 559 58.16 -44.38 55.76
C SER A 559 56.74 -44.92 55.93
N PRO A 560 56.13 -45.49 54.87
CA PRO A 560 54.77 -45.98 54.95
C PRO A 560 54.68 -47.27 55.80
N LEU A 561 53.56 -47.46 56.50
CA LEU A 561 53.34 -48.68 57.32
C LEU A 561 52.87 -49.89 56.49
N PHE A 562 52.33 -49.63 55.30
CA PHE A 562 51.88 -50.61 54.33
C PHE A 562 52.31 -50.18 52.93
N THR A 563 52.31 -51.09 51.95
CA THR A 563 52.64 -50.76 50.56
C THR A 563 51.85 -49.55 50.05
N ALA A 564 52.55 -48.55 49.53
CA ALA A 564 51.98 -47.27 49.15
C ALA A 564 52.45 -46.81 47.76
N ASN A 565 51.57 -46.11 47.04
CA ASN A 565 51.84 -45.53 45.72
C ASN A 565 52.07 -44.01 45.80
N TYR A 566 52.94 -43.52 44.92
CA TYR A 566 53.40 -42.14 44.86
C TYR A 566 53.33 -41.67 43.40
N GLU A 567 52.45 -40.73 43.10
CA GLU A 567 52.29 -40.16 41.75
C GLU A 567 53.25 -38.97 41.60
N VAL A 568 54.01 -38.92 40.51
CA VAL A 568 54.86 -37.77 40.16
C VAL A 568 54.32 -37.09 38.91
N ALA A 569 54.12 -35.78 38.99
CA ALA A 569 53.89 -34.93 37.84
C ALA A 569 55.20 -34.21 37.48
N VAL A 570 55.62 -34.30 36.21
CA VAL A 570 56.74 -33.53 35.65
C VAL A 570 56.21 -32.41 34.78
N VAL A 571 56.77 -31.21 34.88
CA VAL A 571 56.49 -30.07 33.99
C VAL A 571 57.77 -29.69 33.26
N ASP A 572 57.78 -29.75 31.92
CA ASP A 572 58.94 -29.36 31.11
C ASP A 572 59.06 -27.83 30.94
N THR A 573 60.10 -27.35 30.25
CA THR A 573 60.29 -25.91 29.96
C THR A 573 59.20 -25.29 29.09
N ASN A 574 58.42 -26.10 28.38
CA ASN A 574 57.31 -25.65 27.54
C ASN A 574 55.98 -25.67 28.31
N GLY A 575 55.99 -26.04 29.59
CA GLY A 575 54.80 -26.12 30.45
C GLY A 575 54.01 -27.42 30.29
N CYS A 576 54.55 -28.43 29.61
CA CYS A 576 53.87 -29.70 29.37
C CYS A 576 54.03 -30.66 30.52
N THR A 577 52.91 -31.29 30.91
CA THR A 577 52.85 -32.15 32.10
C THR A 577 52.80 -33.63 31.72
N GLY A 578 53.77 -34.40 32.22
CA GLY A 578 53.77 -35.87 32.20
C GLY A 578 53.50 -36.42 33.60
N ILE A 579 52.95 -37.63 33.72
CA ILE A 579 52.64 -38.27 35.00
C ILE A 579 53.12 -39.72 34.99
N ASP A 580 53.72 -40.18 36.09
CA ASP A 580 54.03 -41.59 36.35
C ASP A 580 53.85 -41.94 37.84
N THR A 581 53.85 -43.22 38.20
CA THR A 581 53.62 -43.71 39.57
C THR A 581 54.70 -44.66 40.05
N ALA A 582 55.32 -44.35 41.19
CA ALA A 582 56.23 -45.25 41.90
C ALA A 582 55.54 -45.92 43.09
N THR A 583 55.98 -47.12 43.46
CA THR A 583 55.44 -47.89 44.60
C THR A 583 56.54 -48.22 45.60
N ILE A 584 56.33 -47.95 46.88
CA ILE A 584 57.16 -48.50 47.96
C ILE A 584 56.47 -49.75 48.50
N PHE A 585 57.11 -50.91 48.36
CA PHE A 585 56.62 -52.18 48.91
C PHE A 585 57.07 -52.34 50.36
N VAL A 586 56.11 -52.56 51.28
CA VAL A 586 56.41 -52.77 52.70
C VAL A 586 56.19 -54.23 53.06
N ILE A 587 57.26 -54.90 53.52
CA ILE A 587 57.20 -56.27 54.04
C ILE A 587 56.72 -56.19 55.50
N ASN A 588 55.62 -56.88 55.81
CA ASN A 588 55.04 -56.99 57.15
C ASN A 588 55.30 -58.39 57.76
N PRO A 589 55.24 -58.53 59.10
CA PRO A 589 55.36 -59.84 59.76
C PRO A 589 54.20 -60.77 59.41
N LEU A 590 54.51 -61.97 58.94
CA LEU A 590 53.52 -62.99 58.59
C LEU A 590 53.02 -63.74 59.83
N VAL A 591 51.70 -63.84 60.00
CA VAL A 591 51.08 -64.63 61.09
C VAL A 591 50.63 -65.97 60.55
N LEU A 592 51.35 -67.04 60.91
CA LEU A 592 51.01 -68.41 60.54
C LEU A 592 50.26 -69.12 61.67
N SER A 593 49.42 -70.10 61.32
CA SER A 593 48.69 -70.95 62.27
C SER A 593 48.87 -72.43 61.92
N ASP A 594 48.95 -73.28 62.94
CA ASP A 594 49.00 -74.74 62.76
C ASP A 594 47.66 -75.25 62.19
N TRP A 595 47.70 -76.30 61.36
CA TRP A 595 46.50 -76.86 60.72
C TRP A 595 46.59 -78.37 60.51
N ASP A 596 45.56 -79.08 60.97
CA ASP A 596 45.43 -80.55 60.87
C ASP A 596 44.26 -80.93 59.96
N THR A 597 44.45 -81.91 59.07
CA THR A 597 43.39 -82.40 58.15
C THR A 597 43.46 -83.92 57.95
N THR A 598 42.40 -84.50 57.39
CA THR A 598 42.32 -85.92 57.00
C THR A 598 41.84 -86.04 55.55
N ILE A 599 42.56 -86.82 54.74
CA ILE A 599 42.24 -87.07 53.32
C ILE A 599 42.19 -88.57 53.02
N VAL A 600 41.50 -88.98 51.96
CA VAL A 600 41.49 -90.39 51.51
C VAL A 600 42.77 -90.68 50.73
N ILE A 601 43.26 -91.92 50.76
CA ILE A 601 44.45 -92.31 49.99
C ILE A 601 44.28 -92.00 48.50
N GLY A 602 45.18 -91.17 47.95
CA GLY A 602 45.12 -90.71 46.57
C GLY A 602 44.48 -89.32 46.39
N ASP A 603 43.88 -88.72 47.41
CA ASP A 603 43.43 -87.33 47.35
C ASP A 603 44.60 -86.35 47.54
N SER A 604 44.48 -85.14 47.00
CA SER A 604 45.43 -84.04 47.21
C SER A 604 44.78 -82.88 47.94
N VAL A 605 45.55 -82.19 48.80
CA VAL A 605 45.10 -81.00 49.53
C VAL A 605 46.18 -79.92 49.54
N CYS A 606 45.82 -78.64 49.44
CA CYS A 606 46.77 -77.53 49.43
C CYS A 606 46.81 -76.79 50.76
N LEU A 607 48.02 -76.41 51.19
CA LEU A 607 48.24 -75.77 52.48
C LEU A 607 47.86 -74.28 52.44
N PRO A 608 47.13 -73.75 53.43
CA PRO A 608 46.49 -72.43 53.35
C PRO A 608 47.44 -71.28 53.78
N ILE A 609 48.57 -71.08 53.09
CA ILE A 609 49.41 -69.89 53.28
C ILE A 609 49.22 -68.93 52.10
N ASP A 610 48.66 -67.76 52.39
CA ASP A 610 48.45 -66.68 51.43
C ASP A 610 49.52 -65.60 51.63
N ALA A 611 50.65 -65.76 50.94
CA ALA A 611 51.75 -64.81 50.97
C ALA A 611 52.37 -64.69 49.56
N GLU A 612 52.66 -63.46 49.15
CA GLU A 612 53.07 -63.14 47.78
C GLU A 612 54.42 -63.76 47.44
N ALA A 613 54.42 -64.64 46.43
CA ALA A 613 55.62 -65.30 45.94
C ALA A 613 56.56 -64.25 45.33
N GLY A 614 57.66 -63.96 46.03
CA GLY A 614 58.64 -62.94 45.62
C GLY A 614 59.13 -62.06 46.76
N LEU A 615 58.31 -61.84 47.80
CA LEU A 615 58.72 -61.13 49.03
C LEU A 615 59.11 -62.08 50.16
N TYR A 616 58.64 -63.34 50.09
CA TYR A 616 58.89 -64.37 51.09
C TYR A 616 59.52 -65.63 50.49
N ILE A 617 60.45 -66.22 51.24
CA ILE A 617 61.16 -67.47 50.97
C ILE A 617 60.57 -68.53 51.91
N PHE A 618 60.04 -69.61 51.34
CA PHE A 618 59.44 -70.72 52.07
C PHE A 618 60.41 -71.91 52.10
N ASP A 619 60.51 -72.58 53.24
CA ASP A 619 61.31 -73.80 53.44
C ASP A 619 60.46 -74.86 54.13
N TRP A 620 60.00 -75.84 53.35
CA TRP A 620 59.11 -76.92 53.79
C TRP A 620 59.87 -78.22 54.11
N ASN A 621 59.53 -78.89 55.22
CA ASN A 621 60.12 -80.16 55.60
C ASN A 621 59.13 -81.08 56.35
N PRO A 622 59.04 -82.40 56.04
CA PRO A 622 59.71 -83.11 54.94
C PRO A 622 59.10 -82.79 53.57
N THR A 623 59.80 -83.05 52.47
CA THR A 623 59.31 -82.79 51.09
C THR A 623 58.43 -83.91 50.51
N ASP A 624 58.12 -84.94 51.29
CA ASP A 624 57.40 -86.11 50.79
C ASP A 624 55.99 -85.72 50.38
N GLY A 625 55.53 -86.17 49.22
CA GLY A 625 54.18 -85.88 48.71
C GLY A 625 53.87 -84.40 48.37
N LEU A 626 54.77 -83.44 48.60
CA LEU A 626 54.60 -82.01 48.24
C LEU A 626 54.88 -81.77 46.75
N ASP A 627 54.10 -80.90 46.11
CA ASP A 627 54.31 -80.45 44.72
C ASP A 627 55.37 -79.34 44.59
N CYS A 628 55.53 -78.49 45.60
CA CYS A 628 56.59 -77.50 45.73
C CYS A 628 57.07 -77.32 47.18
N ASP A 629 58.37 -77.12 47.36
CA ASP A 629 59.01 -76.95 48.67
C ASP A 629 59.46 -75.51 48.96
N THR A 630 59.27 -74.58 48.01
CA THR A 630 59.64 -73.16 48.13
C THR A 630 58.48 -72.18 47.87
N CYS A 631 57.25 -72.67 47.79
CA CYS A 631 56.06 -71.88 47.47
C CYS A 631 55.21 -71.61 48.73
N GLY A 632 54.35 -70.59 48.68
CA GLY A 632 53.44 -70.27 49.78
C GLY A 632 52.42 -71.38 50.02
N SER A 633 51.68 -71.79 48.99
CA SER A 633 50.58 -72.76 49.10
C SER A 633 50.88 -74.04 48.29
N PRO A 634 51.73 -74.95 48.79
CA PRO A 634 51.94 -76.24 48.13
C PRO A 634 50.74 -77.17 48.30
N CYS A 635 50.50 -78.00 47.30
CA CYS A 635 49.58 -79.13 47.35
C CYS A 635 50.32 -80.43 47.67
N LEU A 636 49.75 -81.25 48.54
CA LEU A 636 50.34 -82.49 49.01
C LEU A 636 49.44 -83.71 48.76
N GLN A 637 50.04 -84.87 48.49
CA GLN A 637 49.39 -86.18 48.27
C GLN A 637 50.13 -87.34 48.98
N PRO A 638 50.31 -87.30 50.32
CA PRO A 638 51.05 -88.35 51.04
C PRO A 638 50.24 -89.65 51.11
N LEU A 639 50.95 -90.80 51.08
CA LEU A 639 50.34 -92.13 51.15
C LEU A 639 50.22 -92.68 52.59
N GLU A 640 50.92 -92.05 53.53
CA GLU A 640 50.88 -92.33 54.98
C GLU A 640 50.70 -91.02 55.77
N LYS A 641 50.44 -91.12 57.08
CA LYS A 641 50.35 -89.94 57.95
C LYS A 641 51.69 -89.19 57.97
N VAL A 642 51.69 -87.89 57.66
CA VAL A 642 52.89 -87.04 57.66
C VAL A 642 52.60 -85.73 58.41
N ALA A 643 53.60 -85.21 59.11
CA ALA A 643 53.59 -83.88 59.72
C ALA A 643 54.65 -83.00 59.04
N TYR A 644 54.21 -81.90 58.44
CA TYR A 644 55.04 -80.90 57.77
C TYR A 644 55.33 -79.72 58.70
N SER A 645 56.51 -79.14 58.56
CA SER A 645 56.93 -77.89 59.20
C SER A 645 57.38 -76.93 58.12
N VAL A 646 57.00 -75.65 58.23
CA VAL A 646 57.46 -74.58 57.34
C VAL A 646 58.23 -73.53 58.11
N THR A 647 59.32 -73.05 57.52
CA THR A 647 59.99 -71.81 57.93
C THR A 647 59.85 -70.79 56.80
N VAL A 648 59.27 -69.63 57.09
CA VAL A 648 59.10 -68.54 56.13
C VAL A 648 60.00 -67.38 56.53
N THR A 649 60.87 -66.94 55.63
CA THR A 649 61.78 -65.80 55.81
C THR A 649 61.59 -64.82 54.66
N ASP A 650 61.50 -63.52 54.90
CA ASP A 650 61.39 -62.57 53.78
C ASP A 650 62.74 -62.30 53.07
N ILE A 651 62.68 -61.73 51.86
CA ILE A 651 63.84 -61.47 51.01
C ILE A 651 64.86 -60.46 51.58
N LEU A 652 64.45 -59.64 52.55
CA LEU A 652 65.32 -58.68 53.24
C LEU A 652 65.75 -59.20 54.63
N GLY A 653 65.23 -60.34 55.07
CA GLY A 653 65.48 -60.93 56.38
C GLY A 653 64.87 -60.15 57.55
N CYS A 654 63.80 -59.39 57.33
CA CYS A 654 63.10 -58.59 58.33
C CYS A 654 62.44 -59.46 59.43
N PHE A 655 61.81 -60.56 59.04
CA PHE A 655 60.92 -61.41 59.83
C PHE A 655 61.12 -62.89 59.49
N THR A 656 60.89 -63.76 60.48
CA THR A 656 60.85 -65.22 60.29
C THR A 656 59.66 -65.79 61.04
N ALA A 657 58.89 -66.66 60.38
CA ALA A 657 57.72 -67.33 60.95
C ALA A 657 57.80 -68.84 60.74
N ASN A 658 57.20 -69.61 61.66
CA ASN A 658 57.16 -71.06 61.63
C ASN A 658 55.76 -71.58 61.92
N ALA A 659 55.36 -72.68 61.26
CA ALA A 659 54.11 -73.40 61.55
C ALA A 659 54.24 -74.89 61.25
N ASN A 660 53.36 -75.69 61.86
CA ASN A 660 53.29 -77.14 61.64
C ASN A 660 51.91 -77.56 61.10
N TYR A 661 51.91 -78.54 60.20
CA TYR A 661 50.73 -79.04 59.50
C TYR A 661 50.68 -80.57 59.54
N THR A 662 49.62 -81.17 60.11
CA THR A 662 49.49 -82.65 60.17
C THR A 662 48.44 -83.15 59.20
N VAL A 663 48.78 -84.14 58.38
CA VAL A 663 47.84 -84.77 57.43
C VAL A 663 47.69 -86.25 57.72
N ASP A 664 46.47 -86.64 58.09
CA ASP A 664 46.06 -88.02 58.34
C ASP A 664 45.46 -88.67 57.08
N ILE A 665 45.79 -89.94 56.81
CA ILE A 665 45.34 -90.67 55.60
C ILE A 665 44.35 -91.78 55.96
N TYR A 666 43.18 -91.77 55.32
CA TYR A 666 42.19 -92.86 55.39
C TYR A 666 42.50 -93.95 54.33
N PRO A 667 42.85 -95.19 54.72
CA PRO A 667 43.51 -96.14 53.82
C PRO A 667 42.57 -97.07 53.00
N GLU A 668 41.24 -96.98 53.14
CA GLU A 668 40.32 -97.93 52.52
C GLU A 668 39.97 -97.58 51.06
N THR A 669 40.29 -98.48 50.12
CA THR A 669 39.86 -98.42 48.71
C THR A 669 38.50 -99.13 48.54
N PHE A 670 37.57 -98.52 47.81
CA PHE A 670 36.24 -99.06 47.50
C PHE A 670 36.04 -99.15 45.97
N LEU A 671 35.50 -100.27 45.48
CA LEU A 671 35.19 -100.52 44.07
C LEU A 671 33.88 -101.32 43.96
N ALA A 672 32.88 -100.79 43.26
CA ALA A 672 31.56 -101.38 43.08
C ALA A 672 31.01 -101.11 41.67
N MET A 673 30.03 -101.92 41.26
CA MET A 673 29.35 -101.78 39.98
C MET A 673 27.84 -101.94 40.17
N PRO A 674 27.02 -100.99 39.69
CA PRO A 674 25.57 -101.15 39.66
C PRO A 674 25.15 -102.37 38.81
N THR A 675 24.01 -102.98 39.12
CA THR A 675 23.57 -104.25 38.48
C THR A 675 22.42 -104.09 37.49
N THR A 676 21.82 -102.90 37.37
CA THR A 676 20.67 -102.63 36.48
C THR A 676 20.69 -101.17 36.06
N PHE A 677 20.37 -100.88 34.81
CA PHE A 677 20.22 -99.52 34.30
C PHE A 677 19.17 -99.46 33.17
N THR A 678 18.63 -98.27 32.90
CA THR A 678 17.51 -98.02 31.99
C THR A 678 17.87 -96.92 30.99
N PRO A 679 18.45 -97.26 29.82
CA PRO A 679 18.86 -96.29 28.81
C PRO A 679 17.67 -95.75 27.99
N ASN A 680 16.81 -94.95 28.65
CA ASN A 680 15.57 -94.40 28.11
C ASN A 680 15.67 -92.89 27.80
N GLY A 681 16.77 -92.25 28.15
CA GLY A 681 17.05 -90.83 27.95
C GLY A 681 16.36 -89.90 28.94
N ASP A 682 15.96 -90.39 30.12
CA ASP A 682 15.32 -89.58 31.17
C ASP A 682 16.31 -88.88 32.13
N GLY A 683 17.60 -89.10 31.94
CA GLY A 683 18.69 -88.57 32.74
C GLY A 683 19.02 -89.41 33.98
N ALA A 684 18.27 -90.48 34.28
CA ALA A 684 18.44 -91.31 35.46
C ALA A 684 18.76 -92.76 35.08
N ASN A 685 19.94 -93.25 35.49
CA ASN A 685 20.44 -94.59 35.17
C ASN A 685 20.47 -94.87 33.65
N ASP A 686 20.72 -93.84 32.83
CA ASP A 686 20.89 -93.98 31.37
C ASP A 686 22.22 -94.60 30.99
N ILE A 687 23.22 -94.38 31.84
CA ILE A 687 24.60 -94.83 31.67
C ILE A 687 24.98 -95.62 32.91
N ILE A 688 25.66 -96.74 32.71
CA ILE A 688 26.20 -97.55 33.81
C ILE A 688 27.72 -97.46 33.82
N SER A 689 28.28 -96.97 34.91
CA SER A 689 29.73 -96.75 35.12
C SER A 689 30.20 -97.41 36.41
N VAL A 690 31.52 -97.48 36.58
CA VAL A 690 32.18 -97.99 37.78
C VAL A 690 32.06 -96.94 38.90
N GLU A 691 31.75 -97.36 40.14
CA GLU A 691 31.68 -96.46 41.30
C GLU A 691 32.73 -96.89 42.36
N GLY A 692 33.53 -95.94 42.87
CA GLY A 692 34.61 -96.24 43.80
C GLY A 692 35.41 -95.01 44.28
N TRP A 693 36.34 -95.22 45.22
CA TRP A 693 37.38 -94.25 45.60
C TRP A 693 38.67 -94.98 46.01
N GLY A 694 39.81 -94.30 45.96
CA GLY A 694 41.12 -94.91 46.22
C GLY A 694 41.65 -95.77 45.07
N ILE A 695 41.10 -95.58 43.88
CA ILE A 695 41.53 -96.20 42.62
C ILE A 695 42.58 -95.29 41.98
N LYS A 696 43.73 -95.86 41.59
CA LYS A 696 44.82 -95.17 40.88
C LYS A 696 44.63 -95.21 39.38
N GLN A 697 44.12 -96.32 38.85
CA GLN A 697 43.93 -96.51 37.41
C GLN A 697 42.92 -97.63 37.12
N LEU A 698 41.93 -97.36 36.25
CA LEU A 698 41.06 -98.39 35.66
C LEU A 698 41.80 -99.07 34.49
N GLU A 699 42.11 -100.36 34.61
CA GLU A 699 42.83 -101.15 33.60
C GLU A 699 41.89 -101.61 32.48
N GLU A 700 40.71 -102.12 32.85
CA GLU A 700 39.66 -102.45 31.90
C GLU A 700 38.30 -102.38 32.57
N PHE A 701 37.32 -101.81 31.87
CA PHE A 701 35.90 -102.00 32.11
C PHE A 701 35.25 -102.44 30.81
N ARG A 702 34.83 -103.71 30.76
CA ARG A 702 34.28 -104.36 29.58
C ARG A 702 32.85 -104.82 29.82
N ILE A 703 32.01 -104.75 28.79
CA ILE A 703 30.67 -105.33 28.79
C ILE A 703 30.47 -106.21 27.56
N PHE A 704 29.90 -107.40 27.76
CA PHE A 704 29.67 -108.40 26.72
C PHE A 704 28.19 -108.80 26.63
N ASN A 705 27.73 -109.16 25.43
CA ASN A 705 26.43 -109.80 25.24
C ASN A 705 26.46 -111.31 25.54
N ARG A 706 25.29 -111.96 25.56
CA ARG A 706 25.15 -113.41 25.84
C ARG A 706 25.88 -114.34 24.87
N TRP A 707 26.33 -113.83 23.72
CA TRP A 707 27.10 -114.58 22.73
C TRP A 707 28.62 -114.35 22.84
N GLY A 708 29.06 -113.54 23.80
CA GLY A 708 30.46 -113.22 24.05
C GLY A 708 31.01 -112.09 23.17
N GLU A 709 30.17 -111.35 22.45
CA GLU A 709 30.60 -110.16 21.72
C GLU A 709 30.76 -108.97 22.68
N GLU A 710 31.90 -108.28 22.60
CA GLU A 710 32.19 -107.07 23.36
C GLU A 710 31.36 -105.90 22.83
N LEU A 711 30.60 -105.27 23.71
CA LEU A 711 29.73 -104.14 23.41
C LEU A 711 30.32 -102.81 23.85
N PHE A 712 31.06 -102.82 24.96
CA PHE A 712 31.64 -101.64 25.56
C PHE A 712 33.00 -101.98 26.16
N PHE A 713 33.96 -101.09 25.95
CA PHE A 713 35.28 -101.14 26.55
C PHE A 713 35.69 -99.71 26.89
N THR A 714 36.10 -99.48 28.13
CA THR A 714 36.81 -98.26 28.50
C THR A 714 37.92 -98.56 29.50
N THR A 715 38.91 -97.68 29.51
CA THR A 715 39.93 -97.57 30.56
C THR A 715 39.77 -96.27 31.35
N ASN A 716 38.72 -95.50 31.06
CA ASN A 716 38.41 -94.24 31.71
C ASN A 716 37.35 -94.47 32.79
N GLU A 717 37.65 -94.08 34.03
CA GLU A 717 36.74 -94.26 35.17
C GLU A 717 35.47 -93.40 35.06
N GLU A 718 35.53 -92.29 34.32
CA GLU A 718 34.40 -91.39 34.09
C GLU A 718 33.46 -91.87 32.97
N GLU A 719 33.85 -92.89 32.19
CA GLU A 719 33.05 -93.40 31.09
C GLU A 719 32.20 -94.60 31.51
N GLY A 720 30.93 -94.56 31.12
CA GLY A 720 30.01 -95.69 31.30
C GLY A 720 29.35 -96.10 30.00
N TRP A 721 28.66 -97.24 30.05
CA TRP A 721 27.92 -97.75 28.90
C TRP A 721 26.48 -97.26 28.91
N ASP A 722 26.06 -96.66 27.80
CA ASP A 722 24.72 -96.09 27.58
C ASP A 722 23.70 -97.11 27.04
N GLY A 723 24.06 -98.39 26.95
CA GLY A 723 23.20 -99.44 26.41
C GLY A 723 23.12 -99.50 24.87
N TYR A 724 23.83 -98.62 24.15
CA TYR A 724 23.93 -98.67 22.69
C TYR A 724 25.18 -99.44 22.26
N TYR A 725 25.09 -100.11 21.11
CA TYR A 725 26.26 -100.66 20.42
C TYR A 725 26.09 -100.41 18.92
N LYS A 726 27.10 -99.75 18.32
CA LYS A 726 27.07 -99.27 16.92
C LYS A 726 25.82 -98.43 16.59
N GLY A 727 25.42 -97.57 17.52
CA GLY A 727 24.28 -96.66 17.36
C GLY A 727 22.90 -97.33 17.49
N VAL A 728 22.85 -98.63 17.84
CA VAL A 728 21.60 -99.36 18.04
C VAL A 728 21.43 -99.69 19.52
N LEU A 729 20.30 -99.29 20.10
CA LEU A 729 19.94 -99.63 21.47
C LEU A 729 19.83 -101.15 21.61
N GLN A 730 20.57 -101.73 22.55
CA GLN A 730 20.58 -103.17 22.75
C GLN A 730 19.24 -103.66 23.37
N ASN A 731 19.02 -104.97 23.34
CA ASN A 731 17.75 -105.56 23.80
C ASN A 731 17.71 -105.65 25.33
N ASN A 732 16.50 -105.74 25.90
CA ASN A 732 16.34 -106.12 27.32
C ASN A 732 16.88 -107.53 27.51
N ASP A 733 18.09 -107.63 28.02
CA ASP A 733 18.81 -108.87 28.25
C ASP A 733 19.83 -108.66 29.39
N VAL A 734 20.48 -109.74 29.80
CA VAL A 734 21.55 -109.72 30.79
C VAL A 734 22.89 -109.64 30.08
N TYR A 735 23.68 -108.63 30.43
CA TYR A 735 25.03 -108.40 29.93
C TYR A 735 26.04 -108.75 31.01
N VAL A 736 27.23 -109.20 30.63
CA VAL A 736 28.29 -109.56 31.57
C VAL A 736 29.31 -108.43 31.60
N TYR A 737 29.70 -107.97 32.79
CA TYR A 737 30.79 -107.02 32.92
C TYR A 737 32.03 -107.65 33.54
N LYS A 738 33.18 -107.08 33.19
CA LYS A 738 34.47 -107.36 33.81
C LYS A 738 35.21 -106.06 34.02
N ILE A 739 35.60 -105.83 35.27
CA ILE A 739 36.35 -104.65 35.72
C ILE A 739 37.67 -105.11 36.33
N ARG A 740 38.76 -104.44 35.97
CA ARG A 740 40.06 -104.54 36.65
C ARG A 740 40.60 -103.14 36.88
N ALA A 741 41.02 -102.86 38.11
CA ALA A 741 41.54 -101.56 38.50
C ALA A 741 42.69 -101.71 39.49
N TYR A 742 43.68 -100.81 39.42
CA TYR A 742 44.78 -100.71 40.38
C TYR A 742 44.44 -99.67 41.46
N THR A 743 44.72 -99.98 42.72
CA THR A 743 44.61 -99.02 43.83
C THR A 743 45.86 -98.14 43.94
N TRP A 744 45.83 -97.07 44.74
CA TRP A 744 47.03 -96.24 45.03
C TRP A 744 48.16 -96.99 45.79
N ARG A 745 47.89 -98.23 46.22
CA ARG A 745 48.90 -99.17 46.77
C ARG A 745 49.35 -100.23 45.74
N ASP A 746 49.07 -100.02 44.46
CA ASP A 746 49.37 -100.93 43.35
C ASP A 746 48.74 -102.34 43.49
N GLU A 747 47.67 -102.48 44.28
CA GLU A 747 46.89 -103.72 44.36
C GLU A 747 45.90 -103.80 43.19
N LEU A 748 45.84 -104.95 42.51
CA LEU A 748 44.83 -105.20 41.47
C LEU A 748 43.52 -105.67 42.12
N LYS A 749 42.44 -104.90 41.93
CA LYS A 749 41.07 -105.32 42.25
C LYS A 749 40.35 -105.73 40.97
N THR A 750 39.65 -106.86 41.03
CA THR A 750 38.87 -107.39 39.91
C THR A 750 37.42 -107.62 40.33
N LEU A 751 36.48 -107.14 39.52
CA LEU A 751 35.04 -107.32 39.77
C LEU A 751 34.38 -107.83 38.49
N GLU A 752 33.64 -108.93 38.60
CA GLU A 752 32.91 -109.54 37.48
C GLU A 752 31.47 -109.80 37.92
N GLY A 753 30.51 -109.59 37.02
CA GLY A 753 29.11 -109.76 37.35
C GLY A 753 28.19 -109.55 36.16
N TYR A 754 26.91 -109.33 36.45
CA TYR A 754 25.87 -109.18 35.46
C TYR A 754 25.19 -107.82 35.59
N ILE A 755 24.86 -107.23 34.44
CA ILE A 755 24.07 -106.01 34.31
C ILE A 755 22.78 -106.35 33.59
N ASN A 756 21.66 -105.96 34.16
CA ASN A 756 20.37 -106.04 33.48
C ASN A 756 20.11 -104.71 32.77
N LEU A 757 19.94 -104.76 31.44
CA LEU A 757 19.42 -103.64 30.68
C LEU A 757 17.90 -103.77 30.61
N LEU A 758 17.18 -102.75 31.08
CA LEU A 758 15.72 -102.67 31.02
C LEU A 758 15.29 -101.49 30.15
N ARG A 759 14.28 -101.71 29.31
CA ARG A 759 13.53 -100.67 28.58
C ARG A 759 12.22 -100.37 29.27
#